data_AF-A0A532E8H1-F1
#
_entry.id   AF-A0A532E8H1-F1
#
_cell.length_a   1.000
_cell.length_b   1.000
_cell.length_c   1.000
_cell.angle_alpha   90.00
_cell.angle_beta   90.00
_cell.angle_gamma   90.00
#
_symmetry.space_group_name_H-M   'P 1'
#
loop_
_entity.id
_entity.type
_entity.pdbx_description
1 polymer ?
#
loop_
_entity_poly.entity_id
_entity_poly.type
_entity_poly.pdbx_seq_one_letter_code
_entity_poly.pdbx_strand_id
1 'polypeptide(L)'
;MSLSFHNGTWRRGCPGCGAHGAPCRWVKGALFVSCTECDSEFQYLSKSRPLGRGVWIRRLADPIQHSAEGGDDDASQSRGCAEFGEEETLAWEGTVHLDPLESDGHVSLSNVKLNTFWPSLRDRFRFDILSGAVLVDARYHFDTSAAPVNLQVNEGKVLLSDFRLSAAGERDPVMTVPALAFEGIRMDLPKREAGVGTIALSGAEIRAWLAEDGVVNFKPLFTPVATSREDPVEPQRPATDSGQPWSVDVQAIEVTKAQVAFEDRSLKTPAQLAIDDLHVTVNGIHVPLKGSWPVAAGFRLNQQGTVESKGTLQLDPLQTALTLKLAHIGLRPFQPYLDRRMQVEIRDGELELDGELVYRSQHDPEPMIQYTGQLGLNNLHVADGVSAHEFLGWTALGLNKVALEVAPTKVKIGEIAWRDPAIRFVTAKDGTTNLSRVMKAPAEGPAQPPVSKPVEATVPKKATAPIPIDVNVVRLSKLSATFIDESIEPVITTGIQNLSGTIKGLSSKQIAKAEVALTGTVDEVAPLKIQGQVNPLSEDTYTHLTFLFKGVDLTAVSPYAGKYVGYPITKGKLSLDLMYQVSKQQLVGENKVLVDQLTFGEKTDSPDATSLPVRLAVGLLKDRRGRIDIDMPVRGDLNEPDFRYGRVVLNALVNLITKVATSPFSALGGLVGGSGEDLQFIEFMAGSEVLESVEQRKIESIAKALQERPALRVDVAGAADPARDREALALQKIVTEVQRRFTQGGTKNLHAVPSPSREFELLNRIDCQSPPGTTGVADRGHWRRRFRAGPGGFGTTEN
;
A
#
# COMPACT_ATOMS: atom_id res chain seq x y z
N MET A 1 22.28 -4.73 -83.30
CA MET A 1 22.03 -4.70 -84.76
C MET A 1 20.55 -4.44 -85.01
N SER A 2 20.22 -3.24 -85.49
CA SER A 2 18.87 -2.69 -85.67
C SER A 2 18.13 -3.30 -86.87
N LEU A 3 16.81 -3.49 -86.75
CA LEU A 3 15.91 -3.71 -87.89
C LEU A 3 15.67 -2.37 -88.59
N SER A 4 15.75 -2.34 -89.93
CA SER A 4 15.43 -1.15 -90.73
C SER A 4 14.30 -1.46 -91.72
N PHE A 5 13.35 -0.53 -91.85
CA PHE A 5 12.22 -0.63 -92.78
C PHE A 5 12.51 0.20 -94.04
N HIS A 6 12.48 -0.42 -95.21
CA HIS A 6 12.77 0.26 -96.49
C HIS A 6 11.94 -0.34 -97.62
N ASN A 7 11.24 0.49 -98.41
CA ASN A 7 10.36 0.08 -99.52
C ASN A 7 9.39 -1.07 -99.16
N GLY A 8 8.62 -0.91 -98.08
CA GLY A 8 7.54 -1.83 -97.71
C GLY A 8 7.98 -3.20 -97.18
N THR A 9 9.28 -3.43 -96.99
CA THR A 9 9.83 -4.69 -96.47
C THR A 9 10.84 -4.44 -95.35
N TRP A 10 10.78 -5.28 -94.31
CA TRP A 10 11.75 -5.27 -93.21
C TRP A 10 13.04 -5.94 -93.66
N ARG A 11 14.18 -5.28 -93.44
CA ARG A 11 15.50 -5.77 -93.85
C ARG A 11 16.47 -5.83 -92.68
N ARG A 12 17.35 -6.83 -92.70
CA ARG A 12 18.41 -7.03 -91.70
C ARG A 12 19.67 -7.58 -92.36
N GLY A 13 20.83 -7.46 -91.69
CA GLY A 13 22.05 -8.14 -92.12
C GLY A 13 21.94 -9.66 -91.96
N CYS A 14 22.44 -10.42 -92.93
CA CYS A 14 22.48 -11.89 -92.89
C CYS A 14 23.44 -12.38 -91.78
N PRO A 15 23.00 -13.23 -90.84
CA PRO A 15 23.86 -13.76 -89.77
C PRO A 15 24.99 -14.68 -90.27
N GLY A 16 24.82 -15.34 -91.42
CA GLY A 16 25.79 -16.30 -91.94
C GLY A 16 26.94 -15.66 -92.72
N CYS A 17 26.65 -14.73 -93.63
CA CYS A 17 27.64 -14.12 -94.52
C CYS A 17 27.86 -12.61 -94.32
N GLY A 18 27.07 -11.95 -93.46
CA GLY A 18 27.19 -10.52 -93.19
C GLY A 18 26.56 -9.58 -94.24
N ALA A 19 25.96 -10.12 -95.30
CA ALA A 19 25.31 -9.33 -96.36
C ALA A 19 24.24 -8.37 -95.82
N HIS A 20 24.31 -7.09 -96.19
CA HIS A 20 23.38 -6.06 -95.72
C HIS A 20 22.09 -6.03 -96.56
N GLY A 21 20.94 -6.02 -95.89
CA GLY A 21 19.65 -5.74 -96.53
C GLY A 21 18.84 -6.96 -96.99
N ALA A 22 19.06 -8.13 -96.38
CA ALA A 22 18.31 -9.34 -96.66
C ALA A 22 16.82 -9.20 -96.23
N PRO A 23 15.86 -9.66 -97.06
CA PRO A 23 14.44 -9.57 -96.75
C PRO A 23 14.06 -10.48 -95.58
N CYS A 24 13.18 -9.98 -94.73
CA CYS A 24 12.68 -10.72 -93.57
C CYS A 24 11.18 -11.01 -93.71
N ARG A 25 10.75 -12.20 -93.31
CA ARG A 25 9.32 -12.60 -93.28
C ARG A 25 8.93 -13.20 -91.93
N TRP A 26 7.69 -12.97 -91.53
CA TRP A 26 7.11 -13.56 -90.33
C TRP A 26 6.28 -14.77 -90.70
N VAL A 27 6.57 -15.92 -90.08
CA VAL A 27 5.80 -17.15 -90.25
C VAL A 27 5.54 -17.72 -88.86
N LYS A 28 4.25 -17.90 -88.51
CA LYS A 28 3.81 -18.44 -87.20
C LYS A 28 4.53 -17.83 -85.99
N GLY A 29 4.69 -16.50 -85.96
CA GLY A 29 5.27 -15.78 -84.82
C GLY A 29 6.80 -15.82 -84.70
N ALA A 30 7.52 -16.39 -85.68
CA ALA A 30 8.98 -16.34 -85.77
C ALA A 30 9.43 -15.51 -86.99
N LEU A 31 10.54 -14.80 -86.83
CA LEU A 31 11.15 -13.98 -87.89
C LEU A 31 12.20 -14.79 -88.63
N PHE A 32 12.05 -14.92 -89.96
CA PHE A 32 12.99 -15.58 -90.84
C PHE A 32 13.68 -14.56 -91.74
N VAL A 33 14.99 -14.73 -91.94
CA VAL A 33 15.80 -13.94 -92.88
C VAL A 33 16.26 -14.86 -93.99
N SER A 34 15.81 -14.63 -95.22
CA SER A 34 16.21 -15.41 -96.38
C SER A 34 17.30 -14.65 -97.14
N CYS A 35 18.50 -15.22 -97.25
CA CYS A 35 19.63 -14.58 -97.91
C CYS A 35 19.93 -15.25 -99.25
N THR A 36 19.80 -14.51 -100.34
CA THR A 36 20.08 -14.98 -101.70
C THR A 36 21.58 -15.10 -102.02
N GLU A 37 22.45 -14.48 -101.23
CA GLU A 37 23.91 -14.56 -101.43
C GLU A 37 24.54 -15.83 -100.86
N CYS A 38 23.95 -16.42 -99.81
CA CYS A 38 24.42 -17.68 -99.22
C CYS A 38 23.38 -18.81 -99.32
N ASP A 39 22.33 -18.61 -100.12
CA ASP A 39 21.21 -19.52 -100.39
C ASP A 39 20.72 -20.29 -99.15
N SER A 40 20.51 -19.55 -98.06
CA SER A 40 20.17 -20.09 -96.74
C SER A 40 19.11 -19.23 -96.05
N GLU A 41 18.21 -19.87 -95.32
CA GLU A 41 17.19 -19.21 -94.50
C GLU A 41 17.50 -19.37 -93.02
N PHE A 42 17.55 -18.24 -92.30
CA PHE A 42 17.89 -18.21 -90.88
C PHE A 42 16.65 -17.85 -90.06
N GLN A 43 16.27 -18.74 -89.14
CA GLN A 43 15.26 -18.45 -88.13
C GLN A 43 15.88 -17.69 -86.96
N TYR A 44 15.33 -16.52 -86.63
CA TYR A 44 15.78 -15.77 -85.47
C TYR A 44 15.06 -16.27 -84.21
N LEU A 45 15.79 -17.01 -83.38
CA LEU A 45 15.34 -17.44 -82.05
C LEU A 45 15.62 -16.30 -81.06
N SER A 46 14.69 -15.36 -80.88
CA SER A 46 14.86 -14.34 -79.84
C SER A 46 14.68 -14.96 -78.46
N LYS A 47 15.77 -15.11 -77.69
CA LYS A 47 15.68 -15.03 -76.23
C LYS A 47 15.49 -13.55 -75.89
N SER A 48 14.38 -13.20 -75.23
CA SER A 48 13.91 -11.86 -74.82
C SER A 48 13.05 -11.06 -75.82
N ARG A 49 11.83 -10.72 -75.37
CA ARG A 49 11.05 -9.52 -75.75
C ARG A 49 11.13 -8.53 -74.57
N PRO A 50 11.06 -7.20 -74.83
CA PRO A 50 11.16 -6.20 -73.77
C PRO A 50 9.83 -5.99 -73.03
N LEU A 51 9.95 -5.92 -71.70
CA LEU A 51 9.12 -5.25 -70.69
C LEU A 51 7.59 -5.24 -70.86
N GLY A 52 6.97 -6.21 -70.20
CA GLY A 52 5.70 -6.09 -69.50
C GLY A 52 5.73 -7.09 -68.35
N ARG A 53 5.46 -6.68 -67.10
CA ARG A 53 5.43 -7.59 -65.94
C ARG A 53 4.38 -8.67 -66.21
N GLY A 54 4.83 -9.88 -66.49
CA GLY A 54 4.01 -11.03 -66.78
C GLY A 54 4.67 -12.28 -66.19
N VAL A 55 3.89 -13.06 -65.47
CA VAL A 55 4.24 -14.36 -64.92
C VAL A 55 4.56 -15.31 -66.07
N TRP A 56 5.69 -16.04 -65.98
CA TRP A 56 6.03 -17.09 -66.94
C TRP A 56 5.66 -18.45 -66.35
N ILE A 57 4.64 -19.10 -66.89
CA ILE A 57 4.33 -20.50 -66.59
C ILE A 57 5.14 -21.37 -67.56
N ARG A 58 6.09 -22.15 -67.04
CA ARG A 58 6.80 -23.15 -67.85
C ARG A 58 6.06 -24.48 -67.70
N ARG A 59 5.40 -24.94 -68.77
CA ARG A 59 4.88 -26.32 -68.85
C ARG A 59 6.08 -27.25 -68.90
N LEU A 60 6.29 -28.07 -67.86
CA LEU A 60 7.17 -29.24 -67.94
C LEU A 60 6.41 -30.29 -68.75
N ALA A 61 6.59 -30.26 -70.07
CA ALA A 61 6.07 -31.31 -70.95
C ALA A 61 7.10 -32.45 -70.98
N ASP A 62 6.79 -33.58 -70.32
CA ASP A 62 7.18 -34.89 -70.84
C ASP A 62 6.09 -35.31 -71.84
N PRO A 63 6.43 -35.73 -73.06
CA PRO A 63 5.44 -36.15 -74.03
C PRO A 63 4.94 -37.55 -73.67
N ILE A 64 3.84 -37.63 -72.92
CA ILE A 64 3.04 -38.87 -72.91
C ILE A 64 2.32 -38.92 -74.26
N GLN A 65 2.64 -39.92 -75.07
CA GLN A 65 1.97 -40.18 -76.34
C GLN A 65 0.48 -40.48 -76.08
N HIS A 66 -0.40 -39.65 -76.61
CA HIS A 66 -1.82 -40.01 -76.79
C HIS A 66 -1.95 -40.97 -77.98
N SER A 67 -2.20 -42.24 -77.70
CA SER A 67 -2.92 -43.12 -78.63
C SER A 67 -4.41 -42.91 -78.41
N ALA A 68 -5.09 -42.36 -79.41
CA ALA A 68 -6.52 -42.16 -79.42
C ALA A 68 -7.25 -43.51 -79.58
N GLU A 69 -8.02 -43.90 -78.57
CA GLU A 69 -9.20 -44.75 -78.70
C GLU A 69 -10.20 -44.32 -77.61
N GLY A 70 -11.47 -44.17 -78.00
CA GLY A 70 -12.44 -43.30 -77.34
C GLY A 70 -12.85 -43.65 -75.90
N GLY A 71 -13.12 -42.59 -75.15
CA GLY A 71 -13.75 -42.54 -73.83
C GLY A 71 -13.76 -41.08 -73.37
N ASP A 72 -14.94 -40.58 -73.00
CA ASP A 72 -15.27 -39.16 -72.69
C ASP A 72 -14.67 -38.66 -71.35
N ASP A 73 -13.38 -38.87 -71.09
CA ASP A 73 -12.72 -38.44 -69.84
C ASP A 73 -11.55 -37.46 -70.11
N ASP A 74 -11.87 -36.16 -70.15
CA ASP A 74 -10.96 -35.04 -70.48
C ASP A 74 -10.07 -34.59 -69.27
N ALA A 75 -9.63 -35.52 -68.43
CA ALA A 75 -8.85 -35.23 -67.23
C ALA A 75 -7.33 -35.18 -67.50
N SER A 76 -6.80 -34.01 -67.87
CA SER A 76 -5.36 -33.83 -68.09
C SER A 76 -4.60 -33.49 -66.79
N GLN A 77 -3.74 -34.40 -66.33
CA GLN A 77 -2.82 -34.14 -65.21
C GLN A 77 -1.75 -33.12 -65.64
N SER A 78 -1.71 -31.98 -64.95
CA SER A 78 -0.87 -30.83 -65.31
C SER A 78 0.02 -30.42 -64.15
N ARG A 79 1.29 -30.13 -64.45
CA ARG A 79 2.27 -29.56 -63.52
C ARG A 79 2.77 -28.23 -64.05
N GLY A 80 2.82 -27.21 -63.21
CA GLY A 80 3.32 -25.88 -63.55
C GLY A 80 4.21 -25.34 -62.44
N CYS A 81 5.41 -24.88 -62.80
CA CYS A 81 6.25 -24.09 -61.92
C CYS A 81 6.47 -22.70 -62.53
N ALA A 82 6.46 -21.68 -61.69
CA ALA A 82 6.73 -20.30 -62.05
C ALA A 82 7.65 -19.66 -61.00
N GLU A 83 8.55 -18.79 -61.44
CA GLU A 83 9.46 -18.01 -60.58
C GLU A 83 9.13 -16.52 -60.74
N PHE A 84 9.04 -15.78 -59.65
CA PHE A 84 8.58 -14.38 -59.64
C PHE A 84 9.62 -13.39 -59.08
N GLY A 85 10.70 -13.90 -58.50
CA GLY A 85 11.81 -13.17 -57.89
C GLY A 85 12.97 -14.10 -57.57
N GLU A 86 14.07 -13.57 -57.02
CA GLU A 86 15.21 -14.41 -56.59
C GLU A 86 14.77 -15.36 -55.47
N GLU A 87 14.76 -16.66 -55.78
CA GLU A 87 14.37 -17.78 -54.92
C GLU A 87 12.86 -17.82 -54.55
N GLU A 88 12.01 -17.05 -55.23
CA GLU A 88 10.55 -17.06 -55.04
C GLU A 88 9.87 -17.97 -56.07
N THR A 89 9.37 -19.12 -55.63
CA THR A 89 8.81 -20.15 -56.53
C THR A 89 7.35 -20.46 -56.22
N LEU A 90 6.50 -20.51 -57.25
CA LEU A 90 5.17 -21.13 -57.22
C LEU A 90 5.26 -22.47 -57.95
N ALA A 91 4.90 -23.55 -57.28
CA ALA A 91 4.67 -24.85 -57.86
C ALA A 91 3.19 -25.19 -57.75
N TRP A 92 2.64 -25.76 -58.81
CA TRP A 92 1.26 -26.23 -58.85
C TRP A 92 1.23 -27.59 -59.56
N GLU A 93 0.50 -28.54 -58.96
CA GLU A 93 0.29 -29.88 -59.51
C GLU A 93 -1.17 -30.28 -59.31
N GLY A 94 -1.86 -30.67 -60.40
CA GLY A 94 -3.27 -31.01 -60.31
C GLY A 94 -3.93 -31.38 -61.64
N THR A 95 -5.24 -31.54 -61.61
CA THR A 95 -6.12 -31.74 -62.77
C THR A 95 -6.96 -30.48 -62.98
N VAL A 96 -7.25 -30.16 -64.26
CA VAL A 96 -8.13 -29.05 -64.64
C VAL A 96 -9.06 -29.52 -65.75
N HIS A 97 -10.36 -29.39 -65.54
CA HIS A 97 -11.41 -29.51 -66.54
C HIS A 97 -11.92 -28.10 -66.87
N LEU A 98 -12.21 -27.81 -68.14
CA LEU A 98 -12.54 -26.46 -68.61
C LEU A 98 -14.04 -26.24 -68.84
N ASP A 99 -14.85 -27.29 -68.91
CA ASP A 99 -16.31 -27.21 -69.12
C ASP A 99 -17.04 -28.39 -68.45
N PRO A 100 -17.63 -28.21 -67.24
CA PRO A 100 -17.52 -27.02 -66.39
C PRO A 100 -16.09 -26.83 -65.85
N LEU A 101 -15.77 -25.62 -65.39
CA LEU A 101 -14.46 -25.33 -64.80
C LEU A 101 -14.34 -26.04 -63.44
N GLU A 102 -13.54 -27.11 -63.41
CA GLU A 102 -13.20 -27.88 -62.21
C GLU A 102 -11.68 -27.98 -62.10
N SER A 103 -11.14 -27.85 -60.89
CA SER A 103 -9.72 -27.99 -60.63
C SER A 103 -9.43 -28.57 -59.26
N ASP A 104 -8.66 -29.65 -59.25
CA ASP A 104 -8.14 -30.30 -58.05
C ASP A 104 -6.62 -30.22 -58.09
N GLY A 105 -6.00 -29.68 -57.05
CA GLY A 105 -4.56 -29.53 -57.07
C GLY A 105 -3.91 -29.19 -55.74
N HIS A 106 -2.59 -29.35 -55.73
CA HIS A 106 -1.70 -28.90 -54.69
C HIS A 106 -0.96 -27.66 -55.19
N VAL A 107 -1.08 -26.56 -54.45
CA VAL A 107 -0.32 -25.34 -54.67
C VAL A 107 0.72 -25.17 -53.56
N SER A 108 1.96 -24.89 -53.94
CA SER A 108 3.06 -24.59 -53.03
C SER A 108 3.77 -23.32 -53.47
N LEU A 109 3.86 -22.36 -52.57
CA LEU A 109 4.50 -21.07 -52.75
C LEU A 109 5.64 -20.99 -51.73
N SER A 110 6.88 -20.89 -52.20
CA SER A 110 8.07 -20.92 -51.35
C SER A 110 8.80 -19.58 -51.35
N ASN A 111 9.25 -19.18 -50.15
CA ASN A 111 10.16 -18.06 -49.89
C ASN A 111 9.69 -16.69 -50.43
N VAL A 112 8.38 -16.44 -50.42
CA VAL A 112 7.85 -15.18 -50.95
C VAL A 112 8.16 -14.03 -49.99
N LYS A 113 9.01 -13.11 -50.42
CA LYS A 113 9.50 -12.01 -49.58
C LYS A 113 8.39 -10.96 -49.44
N LEU A 114 8.01 -10.65 -48.20
CA LEU A 114 6.99 -9.62 -47.92
C LEU A 114 7.39 -8.25 -48.48
N ASN A 115 8.69 -7.96 -48.51
CA ASN A 115 9.24 -6.71 -49.05
C ASN A 115 8.95 -6.52 -50.55
N THR A 116 8.65 -7.60 -51.29
CA THR A 116 8.22 -7.54 -52.70
C THR A 116 6.86 -6.86 -52.84
N PHE A 117 5.95 -7.06 -51.87
CA PHE A 117 4.58 -6.54 -51.90
C PHE A 117 4.37 -5.32 -51.00
N TRP A 118 5.22 -5.17 -49.97
CA TRP A 118 5.12 -4.10 -48.97
C TRP A 118 4.99 -2.68 -49.54
N PRO A 119 5.73 -2.27 -50.60
CA PRO A 119 5.62 -0.92 -51.16
C PRO A 119 4.20 -0.53 -51.59
N SER A 120 3.36 -1.49 -51.99
CA SER A 120 1.98 -1.25 -52.41
C SER A 120 1.02 -1.04 -51.24
N LEU A 121 1.40 -1.46 -50.03
CA LEU A 121 0.59 -1.38 -48.81
C LEU A 121 1.10 -0.32 -47.82
N ARG A 122 2.35 0.13 -47.98
CA ARG A 122 3.05 1.03 -47.06
C ARG A 122 2.25 2.28 -46.71
N ASP A 123 1.57 2.89 -47.68
CA ASP A 123 0.82 4.15 -47.49
C ASP A 123 -0.39 4.03 -46.55
N ARG A 124 -0.79 2.81 -46.18
CA ARG A 124 -1.94 2.56 -45.29
C ARG A 124 -1.56 2.41 -43.82
N PHE A 125 -0.28 2.21 -43.52
CA PHE A 125 0.21 1.85 -42.19
C PHE A 125 1.35 2.77 -41.74
N ARG A 126 1.56 2.87 -40.43
CA ARG A 126 2.64 3.70 -39.83
C ARG A 126 3.82 2.87 -39.32
N PHE A 127 4.02 1.68 -39.88
CA PHE A 127 5.17 0.81 -39.63
C PHE A 127 5.89 0.49 -40.93
N ASP A 128 7.07 -0.13 -40.85
CA ASP A 128 7.79 -0.71 -41.97
C ASP A 128 8.05 -2.21 -41.71
N ILE A 129 7.90 -3.04 -42.75
CA ILE A 129 8.35 -4.43 -42.73
C ILE A 129 9.80 -4.44 -43.20
N LEU A 130 10.71 -4.80 -42.29
CA LEU A 130 12.15 -4.86 -42.57
C LEU A 130 12.53 -6.16 -43.28
N SER A 131 11.92 -7.27 -42.86
CA SER A 131 12.12 -8.60 -43.46
C SER A 131 10.91 -9.50 -43.18
N GLY A 132 10.82 -10.57 -43.95
CA GLY A 132 9.85 -11.66 -43.74
C GLY A 132 9.67 -12.46 -45.03
N ALA A 133 9.62 -13.79 -44.89
CA ALA A 133 9.35 -14.71 -45.99
C ALA A 133 8.11 -15.54 -45.67
N VAL A 134 7.21 -15.68 -46.64
CA VAL A 134 6.00 -16.48 -46.53
C VAL A 134 6.14 -17.75 -47.37
N LEU A 135 5.84 -18.88 -46.76
CA LEU A 135 5.60 -20.15 -47.42
C LEU A 135 4.11 -20.46 -47.30
N VAL A 136 3.48 -20.86 -48.41
CA VAL A 136 2.10 -21.35 -48.43
C VAL A 136 2.10 -22.72 -49.08
N ASP A 137 1.45 -23.69 -48.48
CA ASP A 137 1.28 -25.04 -49.03
C ASP A 137 -0.17 -25.45 -48.82
N ALA A 138 -0.92 -25.79 -49.85
CA ALA A 138 -2.34 -26.09 -49.71
C ALA A 138 -2.86 -27.02 -50.80
N ARG A 139 -3.77 -27.92 -50.42
CA ARG A 139 -4.58 -28.69 -51.36
C ARG A 139 -5.92 -28.02 -51.52
N TYR A 140 -6.42 -27.92 -52.75
CA TYR A 140 -7.71 -27.34 -53.03
C TYR A 140 -8.53 -28.19 -54.00
N HIS A 141 -9.84 -28.05 -53.90
CA HIS A 141 -10.84 -28.50 -54.87
C HIS A 141 -11.71 -27.30 -55.24
N PHE A 142 -11.81 -27.01 -56.53
CA PHE A 142 -12.55 -25.88 -57.07
C PHE A 142 -13.50 -26.38 -58.14
N ASP A 143 -14.79 -26.13 -57.99
CA ASP A 143 -15.83 -26.60 -58.92
C ASP A 143 -16.88 -25.49 -59.14
N THR A 144 -17.07 -25.11 -60.40
CA THR A 144 -18.08 -24.14 -60.82
C THR A 144 -19.35 -24.76 -61.42
N SER A 145 -19.47 -26.10 -61.43
CA SER A 145 -20.61 -26.83 -61.99
C SER A 145 -21.92 -26.54 -61.23
N ALA A 146 -21.82 -26.19 -59.95
CA ALA A 146 -22.92 -25.79 -59.08
C ALA A 146 -22.83 -24.31 -58.66
N ALA A 147 -23.99 -23.70 -58.37
CA ALA A 147 -24.10 -22.38 -57.75
C ALA A 147 -24.58 -22.53 -56.29
N PRO A 148 -23.89 -21.95 -55.29
CA PRO A 148 -22.68 -21.13 -55.37
C PRO A 148 -21.43 -21.95 -55.73
N VAL A 149 -20.39 -21.27 -56.24
CA VAL A 149 -19.08 -21.87 -56.55
C VAL A 149 -18.54 -22.66 -55.35
N ASN A 150 -18.14 -23.90 -55.60
CA ASN A 150 -17.53 -24.75 -54.59
C ASN A 150 -16.02 -24.54 -54.58
N LEU A 151 -15.49 -24.02 -53.46
CA LEU A 151 -14.06 -23.95 -53.22
C LEU A 151 -13.79 -24.56 -51.85
N GLN A 152 -13.03 -25.63 -51.84
CA GLN A 152 -12.56 -26.27 -50.62
C GLN A 152 -11.05 -26.21 -50.55
N VAL A 153 -10.52 -25.88 -49.38
CA VAL A 153 -9.09 -25.97 -49.06
C VAL A 153 -8.92 -26.97 -47.94
N ASN A 154 -7.97 -27.88 -48.10
CA ASN A 154 -7.65 -28.92 -47.14
C ASN A 154 -6.14 -28.95 -46.86
N GLU A 155 -5.79 -29.31 -45.62
CA GLU A 155 -4.41 -29.50 -45.17
C GLU A 155 -3.49 -28.29 -45.44
N GLY A 156 -4.05 -27.07 -45.45
CA GLY A 156 -3.28 -25.87 -45.74
C GLY A 156 -2.28 -25.53 -44.63
N LYS A 157 -1.12 -25.04 -45.04
CA LYS A 157 -0.03 -24.58 -44.18
C LYS A 157 0.44 -23.22 -44.65
N VAL A 158 0.56 -22.27 -43.72
CA VAL A 158 1.19 -20.97 -43.96
C VAL A 158 2.29 -20.78 -42.93
N LEU A 159 3.51 -20.52 -43.35
CA LEU A 159 4.64 -20.24 -42.48
C LEU A 159 5.22 -18.86 -42.82
N LEU A 160 5.24 -17.98 -41.83
CA LEU A 160 5.96 -16.71 -41.86
C LEU A 160 7.27 -16.88 -41.10
N SER A 161 8.40 -16.63 -41.76
CA SER A 161 9.75 -16.74 -41.19
C SER A 161 10.48 -15.40 -41.20
N ASP A 162 11.33 -15.18 -40.20
CA ASP A 162 12.22 -14.01 -40.07
C ASP A 162 11.50 -12.67 -40.24
N PHE A 163 10.28 -12.57 -39.70
CA PHE A 163 9.47 -11.35 -39.78
C PHE A 163 10.01 -10.29 -38.84
N ARG A 164 10.24 -9.08 -39.35
CA ARG A 164 10.71 -7.93 -38.56
C ARG A 164 9.91 -6.70 -38.90
N LEU A 165 9.40 -6.03 -37.88
CA LEU A 165 8.58 -4.83 -37.98
C LEU A 165 9.22 -3.70 -37.17
N SER A 166 9.33 -2.51 -37.77
CA SER A 166 9.78 -1.27 -37.12
C SER A 166 8.74 -0.15 -37.27
N ALA A 167 8.88 0.92 -36.51
CA ALA A 167 8.13 2.14 -36.78
C ALA A 167 8.53 2.71 -38.15
N ALA A 168 7.60 3.41 -38.83
CA ALA A 168 7.87 3.95 -40.15
C ALA A 168 9.10 4.88 -40.16
N GLY A 169 10.07 4.57 -41.02
CA GLY A 169 11.33 5.32 -41.11
C GLY A 169 12.42 4.91 -40.12
N GLU A 170 12.14 4.01 -39.17
CA GLU A 170 13.11 3.47 -38.22
C GLU A 170 13.69 2.13 -38.69
N ARG A 171 14.94 1.85 -38.29
CA ARG A 171 15.65 0.60 -38.61
C ARG A 171 15.66 -0.40 -37.46
N ASP A 172 15.39 0.05 -36.24
CA ASP A 172 15.36 -0.81 -35.07
C ASP A 172 14.01 -1.53 -35.02
N PRO A 173 13.99 -2.88 -35.03
CA PRO A 173 12.73 -3.61 -34.96
C PRO A 173 12.09 -3.44 -33.58
N VAL A 174 10.79 -3.15 -33.57
CA VAL A 174 9.94 -3.18 -32.37
C VAL A 174 9.32 -4.56 -32.17
N MET A 175 9.29 -5.38 -33.22
CA MET A 175 8.84 -6.77 -33.18
C MET A 175 9.68 -7.62 -34.14
N THR A 176 10.20 -8.73 -33.63
CA THR A 176 10.85 -9.78 -34.41
C THR A 176 10.12 -11.09 -34.17
N VAL A 177 9.70 -11.77 -35.22
CA VAL A 177 9.02 -13.06 -35.16
C VAL A 177 9.80 -14.05 -36.03
N PRO A 178 10.63 -14.92 -35.42
CA PRO A 178 11.38 -15.93 -36.15
C PRO A 178 10.49 -16.90 -36.92
N ALA A 179 9.40 -17.37 -36.30
CA ALA A 179 8.45 -18.27 -36.92
C ALA A 179 7.01 -18.03 -36.43
N LEU A 180 6.09 -17.89 -37.37
CA LEU A 180 4.64 -17.94 -37.16
C LEU A 180 4.05 -18.94 -38.17
N ALA A 181 3.51 -20.05 -37.67
CA ALA A 181 2.94 -21.12 -38.48
C ALA A 181 1.42 -21.22 -38.27
N PHE A 182 0.69 -21.39 -39.35
CA PHE A 182 -0.71 -21.79 -39.38
C PHE A 182 -0.75 -23.16 -40.04
N GLU A 183 -1.18 -24.19 -39.32
CA GLU A 183 -1.18 -25.57 -39.81
C GLU A 183 -2.59 -26.18 -39.77
N GLY A 184 -2.88 -27.04 -40.74
CA GLY A 184 -4.18 -27.70 -40.85
C GLY A 184 -5.32 -26.75 -41.23
N ILE A 185 -5.02 -25.75 -42.07
CA ILE A 185 -6.03 -24.81 -42.59
C ILE A 185 -7.03 -25.59 -43.44
N ARG A 186 -8.31 -25.38 -43.16
CA ARG A 186 -9.44 -25.90 -43.92
C ARG A 186 -10.38 -24.75 -44.27
N MET A 187 -11.01 -24.79 -45.43
CA MET A 187 -12.01 -23.82 -45.83
C MET A 187 -13.06 -24.50 -46.69
N ASP A 188 -14.33 -24.22 -46.45
CA ASP A 188 -15.47 -24.64 -47.25
C ASP A 188 -16.28 -23.37 -47.59
N LEU A 189 -16.09 -22.87 -48.82
CA LEU A 189 -16.71 -21.63 -49.27
C LEU A 189 -18.25 -21.71 -49.34
N PRO A 190 -18.87 -22.79 -49.86
CA PRO A 190 -20.32 -22.97 -49.79
C PRO A 190 -20.90 -22.92 -48.38
N LYS A 191 -20.23 -23.57 -47.40
CA LYS A 191 -20.66 -23.55 -46.00
C LYS A 191 -20.26 -22.28 -45.26
N ARG A 192 -19.34 -21.48 -45.81
CA ARG A 192 -18.70 -20.34 -45.13
C ARG A 192 -18.07 -20.75 -43.81
N GLU A 193 -17.44 -21.92 -43.83
CA GLU A 193 -16.71 -22.48 -42.70
C GLU A 193 -15.20 -22.42 -42.99
N ALA A 194 -14.42 -21.98 -42.02
CA ALA A 194 -12.98 -22.06 -42.06
C ALA A 194 -12.45 -22.68 -40.77
N GLY A 195 -11.32 -23.35 -40.85
CA GLY A 195 -10.70 -24.01 -39.71
C GLY A 195 -9.19 -23.85 -39.75
N VAL A 196 -8.57 -23.76 -38.59
CA VAL A 196 -7.11 -23.87 -38.44
C VAL A 196 -6.85 -24.89 -37.33
N GLY A 197 -5.98 -25.86 -37.58
CA GLY A 197 -5.55 -26.80 -36.56
C GLY A 197 -4.76 -26.05 -35.48
N THR A 198 -3.57 -25.58 -35.84
CA THR A 198 -2.66 -24.92 -34.89
C THR A 198 -2.17 -23.59 -35.44
N ILE A 199 -2.18 -22.56 -34.60
CA ILE A 199 -1.48 -21.29 -34.82
C ILE A 199 -0.30 -21.25 -33.85
N ALA A 200 0.92 -21.42 -34.32
CA ALA A 200 2.12 -21.49 -33.50
C ALA A 200 3.03 -20.27 -33.73
N LEU A 201 3.31 -19.52 -32.67
CA LEU A 201 4.27 -18.42 -32.62
C LEU A 201 5.48 -18.84 -31.78
N SER A 202 6.69 -18.79 -32.34
CA SER A 202 7.90 -19.22 -31.62
C SER A 202 9.00 -18.16 -31.64
N GLY A 203 9.56 -17.87 -30.46
CA GLY A 203 10.74 -17.02 -30.29
C GLY A 203 10.50 -15.54 -30.58
N ALA A 204 9.25 -15.07 -30.48
CA ALA A 204 8.93 -13.67 -30.77
C ALA A 204 9.62 -12.73 -29.77
N GLU A 205 10.24 -11.66 -30.25
CA GLU A 205 10.84 -10.60 -29.43
C GLU A 205 10.08 -9.30 -29.66
N ILE A 206 9.54 -8.72 -28.59
CA ILE A 206 8.68 -7.54 -28.64
C ILE A 206 9.28 -6.44 -27.76
N ARG A 207 9.41 -5.24 -28.31
CA ARG A 207 9.78 -4.02 -27.56
C ARG A 207 8.56 -3.12 -27.45
N ALA A 208 8.01 -3.08 -26.25
CA ALA A 208 6.84 -2.27 -25.92
C ALA A 208 7.25 -1.14 -24.97
N TRP A 209 6.66 0.04 -25.13
CA TRP A 209 6.79 1.10 -24.14
C TRP A 209 5.51 1.92 -24.02
N LEU A 210 5.23 2.37 -22.81
CA LEU A 210 4.23 3.39 -22.53
C LEU A 210 4.90 4.75 -22.67
N ALA A 211 4.48 5.56 -23.64
CA ALA A 211 5.02 6.90 -23.83
C ALA A 211 4.56 7.87 -22.72
N GLU A 212 5.13 9.08 -22.69
CA GLU A 212 4.80 10.12 -21.69
C GLU A 212 3.32 10.51 -21.69
N ASP A 213 2.64 10.38 -22.84
CA ASP A 213 1.21 10.64 -23.02
C ASP A 213 0.30 9.46 -22.59
N GLY A 214 0.88 8.37 -22.08
CA GLY A 214 0.17 7.16 -21.69
C GLY A 214 -0.27 6.29 -22.86
N VAL A 215 0.28 6.50 -24.06
CA VAL A 215 -0.01 5.68 -25.24
C VAL A 215 1.07 4.63 -25.44
N VAL A 216 0.66 3.37 -25.65
CA VAL A 216 1.58 2.28 -26.00
C VAL A 216 2.06 2.45 -27.44
N ASN A 217 3.37 2.29 -27.67
CA ASN A 217 4.03 2.48 -28.96
C ASN A 217 3.43 1.72 -30.15
N PHE A 218 2.79 0.57 -29.93
CA PHE A 218 2.12 -0.20 -30.99
C PHE A 218 0.82 0.43 -31.50
N LYS A 219 0.09 1.19 -30.68
CA LYS A 219 -1.19 1.79 -31.08
C LYS A 219 -1.08 2.70 -32.32
N PRO A 220 -0.14 3.67 -32.40
CA PRO A 220 0.00 4.50 -33.60
C PRO A 220 0.40 3.71 -34.84
N LEU A 221 1.15 2.61 -34.71
CA LEU A 221 1.60 1.79 -35.85
C LEU A 221 0.42 1.22 -36.66
N PHE A 222 -0.62 0.77 -35.96
CA PHE A 222 -1.81 0.15 -36.56
C PHE A 222 -3.01 1.10 -36.67
N THR A 223 -2.85 2.39 -36.35
CA THR A 223 -3.91 3.38 -36.57
C THR A 223 -4.01 3.67 -38.08
N PRO A 224 -5.17 3.48 -38.72
CA PRO A 224 -5.32 3.71 -40.15
C PRO A 224 -4.87 5.13 -40.52
N VAL A 225 -4.05 5.25 -41.56
CA VAL A 225 -3.76 6.55 -42.16
C VAL A 225 -5.03 6.99 -42.87
N ALA A 226 -5.74 7.99 -42.32
CA ALA A 226 -6.87 8.59 -42.99
C ALA A 226 -6.38 9.20 -44.31
N THR A 227 -6.66 8.52 -45.43
CA THR A 227 -6.57 9.15 -46.74
C THR A 227 -7.68 10.19 -46.80
N SER A 228 -7.32 11.45 -46.58
CA SER A 228 -8.18 12.59 -46.89
C SER A 228 -8.40 12.65 -48.41
N ARG A 229 -9.24 11.74 -48.93
CA ARG A 229 -10.13 12.05 -50.03
C ARG A 229 -11.49 12.25 -49.41
N GLU A 230 -11.90 13.50 -49.42
CA GLU A 230 -13.29 13.91 -49.25
C GLU A 230 -14.05 13.34 -50.46
N ASP A 231 -14.35 12.05 -50.42
CA ASP A 231 -15.30 11.46 -51.34
C ASP A 231 -16.70 12.01 -50.96
N PRO A 232 -17.49 12.51 -51.92
CA PRO A 232 -18.82 13.04 -51.64
C PRO A 232 -19.64 12.00 -50.88
N VAL A 233 -20.32 12.44 -49.82
CA VAL A 233 -21.30 11.64 -49.09
C VAL A 233 -22.42 11.24 -50.04
N GLU A 234 -22.28 10.09 -50.68
CA GLU A 234 -23.38 9.43 -51.37
C GLU A 234 -24.32 8.85 -50.31
N PRO A 235 -25.64 9.09 -50.38
CA PRO A 235 -26.58 8.66 -49.37
C PRO A 235 -26.48 7.16 -49.16
N GLN A 236 -26.24 6.76 -47.91
CA GLN A 236 -26.17 5.36 -47.48
C GLN A 236 -27.42 4.62 -47.94
N ARG A 237 -27.24 3.81 -48.99
CA ARG A 237 -28.17 2.72 -49.31
C ARG A 237 -28.21 1.82 -48.07
N PRO A 238 -29.38 1.45 -47.53
CA PRO A 238 -29.44 0.53 -46.40
C PRO A 238 -28.68 -0.74 -46.78
N ALA A 239 -27.68 -1.09 -45.97
CA ALA A 239 -26.91 -2.31 -46.13
C ALA A 239 -27.86 -3.50 -45.99
N THR A 240 -28.40 -3.93 -47.12
CA THR A 240 -29.15 -5.17 -47.26
C THR A 240 -28.19 -6.15 -47.91
N ASP A 241 -27.32 -6.71 -47.09
CA ASP A 241 -26.65 -7.97 -47.40
C ASP A 241 -26.26 -8.66 -46.09
N SER A 242 -27.27 -9.24 -45.43
CA SER A 242 -27.08 -10.22 -44.36
C SER A 242 -26.88 -11.61 -44.99
N GLY A 243 -25.76 -11.82 -45.68
CA GLY A 243 -25.29 -13.18 -45.93
C GLY A 243 -24.93 -13.86 -44.61
N GLN A 244 -25.01 -15.20 -44.53
CA GLN A 244 -24.60 -15.92 -43.32
C GLN A 244 -23.14 -15.57 -42.94
N PRO A 245 -22.86 -15.26 -41.66
CA PRO A 245 -21.50 -14.94 -41.21
C PRO A 245 -20.59 -16.16 -41.33
N TRP A 246 -19.30 -15.92 -41.56
CA TRP A 246 -18.32 -17.00 -41.53
C TRP A 246 -18.22 -17.60 -40.13
N SER A 247 -18.12 -18.93 -40.07
CA SER A 247 -17.77 -19.69 -38.87
C SER A 247 -16.30 -20.07 -38.95
N VAL A 248 -15.49 -19.69 -37.96
CA VAL A 248 -14.05 -20.02 -37.94
C VAL A 248 -13.68 -20.78 -36.68
N ASP A 249 -13.14 -21.99 -36.83
CA ASP A 249 -12.67 -22.83 -35.74
C ASP A 249 -11.14 -22.86 -35.67
N VAL A 250 -10.58 -22.54 -34.51
CA VAL A 250 -9.14 -22.65 -34.25
C VAL A 250 -8.93 -23.65 -33.13
N GLN A 251 -8.32 -24.80 -33.42
CA GLN A 251 -8.19 -25.88 -32.43
C GLN A 251 -7.19 -25.52 -31.34
N ALA A 252 -6.04 -24.94 -31.69
CA ALA A 252 -5.01 -24.50 -30.75
C ALA A 252 -4.29 -23.23 -31.21
N ILE A 253 -4.01 -22.32 -30.28
CA ILE A 253 -3.05 -21.23 -30.41
C ILE A 253 -1.94 -21.48 -29.40
N GLU A 254 -0.70 -21.52 -29.88
CA GLU A 254 0.49 -21.78 -29.08
C GLU A 254 1.50 -20.65 -29.27
N VAL A 255 1.90 -20.02 -28.18
CA VAL A 255 3.03 -19.10 -28.12
C VAL A 255 4.12 -19.77 -27.30
N THR A 256 5.35 -19.80 -27.81
CA THR A 256 6.48 -20.44 -27.14
C THR A 256 7.70 -19.53 -27.14
N LYS A 257 8.41 -19.47 -26.00
CA LYS A 257 9.68 -18.75 -25.83
C LYS A 257 9.62 -17.28 -26.29
N ALA A 258 8.47 -16.63 -26.14
CA ALA A 258 8.36 -15.21 -26.48
C ALA A 258 9.04 -14.35 -25.40
N GLN A 259 9.55 -13.20 -25.81
CA GLN A 259 10.22 -12.23 -24.97
C GLN A 259 9.59 -10.85 -25.18
N VAL A 260 9.33 -10.14 -24.08
CA VAL A 260 8.81 -8.79 -24.12
C VAL A 260 9.66 -7.89 -23.23
N ALA A 261 10.35 -6.93 -23.84
CA ALA A 261 10.97 -5.82 -23.13
C ALA A 261 9.94 -4.69 -23.04
N PHE A 262 9.49 -4.38 -21.82
CA PHE A 262 8.52 -3.33 -21.55
C PHE A 262 9.16 -2.16 -20.78
N GLU A 263 8.88 -0.94 -21.22
CA GLU A 263 9.35 0.27 -20.55
C GLU A 263 8.19 1.25 -20.30
N ASP A 264 7.95 1.65 -19.05
CA ASP A 264 7.00 2.70 -18.72
C ASP A 264 7.71 4.06 -18.65
N ARG A 265 7.63 4.81 -19.75
CA ARG A 265 8.19 6.17 -19.89
C ARG A 265 7.22 7.26 -19.45
N SER A 266 6.04 6.91 -18.91
CA SER A 266 5.13 7.88 -18.27
C SER A 266 5.60 8.33 -16.88
N LEU A 267 6.69 7.74 -16.40
CA LEU A 267 7.31 7.98 -15.10
C LEU A 267 8.57 8.86 -15.28
N LYS A 268 8.89 9.67 -14.26
CA LYS A 268 10.13 10.49 -14.27
C LYS A 268 11.38 9.63 -14.44
N THR A 269 11.41 8.50 -13.76
CA THR A 269 12.39 7.44 -13.95
C THR A 269 11.66 6.28 -14.63
N PRO A 270 12.01 5.91 -15.87
CA PRO A 270 11.29 4.85 -16.56
C PRO A 270 11.37 3.51 -15.80
N ALA A 271 10.23 2.84 -15.64
CA ALA A 271 10.22 1.48 -15.10
C ALA A 271 10.48 0.48 -16.22
N GLN A 272 11.47 -0.40 -16.03
CA GLN A 272 11.85 -1.40 -17.02
C GLN A 272 11.48 -2.79 -16.52
N LEU A 273 10.76 -3.55 -17.36
CA LEU A 273 10.33 -4.91 -17.08
C LEU A 273 10.72 -5.81 -18.26
N ALA A 274 11.35 -6.93 -17.97
CA ALA A 274 11.66 -7.96 -18.97
C ALA A 274 10.80 -9.19 -18.71
N ILE A 275 10.06 -9.61 -19.72
CA ILE A 275 9.31 -10.87 -19.73
C ILE A 275 10.07 -11.84 -20.61
N ASP A 276 10.50 -12.96 -20.03
CA ASP A 276 11.23 -14.03 -20.69
C ASP A 276 10.38 -15.31 -20.71
N ASP A 277 10.65 -16.21 -21.66
CA ASP A 277 10.00 -17.53 -21.76
C ASP A 277 8.46 -17.48 -21.68
N LEU A 278 7.87 -16.44 -22.28
CA LEU A 278 6.43 -16.31 -22.38
C LEU A 278 5.90 -17.46 -23.23
N HIS A 279 5.03 -18.25 -22.62
CA HIS A 279 4.31 -19.32 -23.26
C HIS A 279 2.82 -19.18 -22.99
N VAL A 280 2.02 -19.36 -24.03
CA VAL A 280 0.56 -19.24 -23.97
C VAL A 280 -0.07 -20.35 -24.78
N THR A 281 -1.10 -20.99 -24.26
CA THR A 281 -1.90 -21.97 -24.96
C THR A 281 -3.38 -21.62 -24.83
N VAL A 282 -4.09 -21.53 -25.94
CA VAL A 282 -5.54 -21.33 -25.99
C VAL A 282 -6.14 -22.37 -26.92
N ASN A 283 -7.16 -23.10 -26.46
CA ASN A 283 -7.75 -24.18 -27.26
C ASN A 283 -9.22 -23.92 -27.60
N GLY A 284 -9.62 -24.36 -28.80
CA GLY A 284 -11.01 -24.41 -29.24
C GLY A 284 -11.68 -23.04 -29.41
N ILE A 285 -10.97 -22.06 -29.98
CA ILE A 285 -11.55 -20.75 -30.29
C ILE A 285 -12.52 -20.90 -31.45
N HIS A 286 -13.73 -20.37 -31.28
CA HIS A 286 -14.75 -20.33 -32.31
C HIS A 286 -15.14 -18.88 -32.59
N VAL A 287 -15.16 -18.48 -33.87
CA VAL A 287 -15.58 -17.15 -34.33
C VAL A 287 -16.94 -17.29 -35.02
N PRO A 288 -17.97 -16.50 -34.65
CA PRO A 288 -17.95 -15.38 -33.70
C PRO A 288 -17.62 -15.81 -32.27
N LEU A 289 -16.81 -15.00 -31.58
CA LEU A 289 -16.19 -15.25 -30.27
C LEU A 289 -17.25 -15.43 -29.16
N LYS A 290 -17.87 -16.61 -29.13
CA LYS A 290 -18.90 -17.00 -28.17
C LYS A 290 -18.40 -18.19 -27.35
N GLY A 291 -18.62 -18.16 -26.04
CA GLY A 291 -18.26 -19.24 -25.13
C GLY A 291 -17.03 -18.94 -24.26
N SER A 292 -16.53 -19.99 -23.61
CA SER A 292 -15.44 -19.92 -22.64
C SER A 292 -14.31 -20.84 -23.09
N TRP A 293 -13.10 -20.30 -23.22
CA TRP A 293 -11.94 -21.01 -23.73
C TRP A 293 -10.95 -21.32 -22.62
N PRO A 294 -10.40 -22.54 -22.54
CA PRO A 294 -9.30 -22.84 -21.65
C PRO A 294 -8.04 -22.08 -22.11
N VAL A 295 -7.42 -21.38 -21.17
CA VAL A 295 -6.20 -20.61 -21.36
C VAL A 295 -5.18 -21.04 -20.32
N ALA A 296 -3.95 -21.30 -20.76
CA ALA A 296 -2.79 -21.42 -19.90
C ALA A 296 -1.74 -20.41 -20.37
N ALA A 297 -1.14 -19.67 -19.44
CA ALA A 297 -0.09 -18.71 -19.74
C ALA A 297 0.94 -18.73 -18.62
N GLY A 298 2.21 -18.69 -18.97
CA GLY A 298 3.30 -18.55 -18.01
C GLY A 298 4.46 -17.76 -18.59
N PHE A 299 5.21 -17.11 -17.71
CA PHE A 299 6.40 -16.36 -18.08
C PHE A 299 7.33 -16.13 -16.89
N ARG A 300 8.58 -15.80 -17.19
CA ARG A 300 9.56 -15.29 -16.23
C ARG A 300 9.60 -13.77 -16.28
N LEU A 301 9.57 -13.12 -15.13
CA LEU A 301 9.67 -11.67 -14.98
C LEU A 301 11.04 -11.30 -14.40
N ASN A 302 11.76 -10.42 -15.09
CA ASN A 302 13.08 -9.91 -14.71
C ASN A 302 14.06 -11.03 -14.33
N GLN A 303 14.07 -12.12 -15.12
CA GLN A 303 14.94 -13.29 -14.98
C GLN A 303 14.82 -14.14 -13.69
N GLN A 304 14.05 -13.72 -12.69
CA GLN A 304 13.93 -14.43 -11.40
C GLN A 304 12.50 -14.81 -11.05
N GLY A 305 11.56 -13.88 -11.21
CA GLY A 305 10.17 -14.11 -10.86
C GLY A 305 9.46 -15.02 -11.86
N THR A 306 8.54 -15.87 -11.39
CA THR A 306 7.72 -16.73 -12.26
C THR A 306 6.25 -16.41 -12.07
N VAL A 307 5.53 -16.30 -13.18
CA VAL A 307 4.08 -16.11 -13.20
C VAL A 307 3.47 -17.25 -14.00
N GLU A 308 2.54 -17.96 -13.39
CA GLU A 308 1.79 -19.06 -14.01
C GLU A 308 0.29 -18.79 -13.83
N SER A 309 -0.47 -18.98 -14.90
CA SER A 309 -1.92 -18.78 -14.93
C SER A 309 -2.58 -19.89 -15.72
N LYS A 310 -3.64 -20.48 -15.18
CA LYS A 310 -4.45 -21.51 -15.85
C LYS A 310 -5.92 -21.30 -15.54
N GLY A 311 -6.78 -21.40 -16.55
CA GLY A 311 -8.21 -21.23 -16.31
C GLY A 311 -9.01 -21.03 -17.57
N THR A 312 -10.10 -20.27 -17.48
CA THR A 312 -10.99 -20.00 -18.60
C THR A 312 -11.18 -18.51 -18.86
N LEU A 313 -11.35 -18.15 -20.13
CA LEU A 313 -11.57 -16.79 -20.63
C LEU A 313 -12.81 -16.75 -21.53
N GLN A 314 -13.69 -15.80 -21.28
CA GLN A 314 -14.80 -15.40 -22.15
C GLN A 314 -14.67 -13.90 -22.41
N LEU A 315 -14.82 -13.45 -23.66
CA LEU A 315 -14.61 -12.05 -24.04
C LEU A 315 -15.90 -11.22 -24.11
N ASP A 316 -17.06 -11.86 -24.32
CA ASP A 316 -18.35 -11.18 -24.45
C ASP A 316 -19.47 -11.89 -23.65
N PRO A 317 -19.91 -11.35 -22.49
CA PRO A 317 -19.20 -10.31 -21.71
C PRO A 317 -17.89 -10.86 -21.13
N LEU A 318 -16.93 -9.98 -20.81
CA LEU A 318 -15.62 -10.37 -20.29
C LEU A 318 -15.77 -11.10 -18.94
N GLN A 319 -15.43 -12.38 -18.92
CA GLN A 319 -15.40 -13.21 -17.71
C GLN A 319 -14.13 -14.06 -17.68
N THR A 320 -13.51 -14.16 -16.51
CA THR A 320 -12.34 -15.02 -16.32
C THR A 320 -12.43 -15.78 -15.00
N ALA A 321 -11.95 -17.02 -15.01
CA ALA A 321 -11.74 -17.82 -13.81
C ALA A 321 -10.33 -18.42 -13.92
N LEU A 322 -9.38 -17.90 -13.16
CA LEU A 322 -7.95 -18.19 -13.29
C LEU A 322 -7.37 -18.67 -11.96
N THR A 323 -6.65 -19.78 -11.98
CA THR A 323 -5.67 -20.12 -10.94
C THR A 323 -4.38 -19.38 -11.26
N LEU A 324 -3.92 -18.52 -10.35
CA LEU A 324 -2.75 -17.66 -10.48
C LEU A 324 -1.71 -18.07 -9.46
N LYS A 325 -0.47 -18.25 -9.93
CA LYS A 325 0.70 -18.49 -9.09
C LYS A 325 1.85 -17.57 -9.47
N LEU A 326 2.23 -16.70 -8.55
CA LEU A 326 3.39 -15.83 -8.63
C LEU A 326 4.40 -16.29 -7.59
N ALA A 327 5.65 -16.48 -7.99
CA ALA A 327 6.74 -16.80 -7.09
C ALA A 327 7.94 -15.90 -7.36
N HIS A 328 8.63 -15.46 -6.30
CA HIS A 328 9.86 -14.66 -6.36
C HIS A 328 9.74 -13.38 -7.21
N ILE A 329 8.58 -12.70 -7.17
CA ILE A 329 8.40 -11.44 -7.90
C ILE A 329 9.13 -10.31 -7.15
N GLY A 330 10.33 -9.96 -7.61
CA GLY A 330 11.12 -8.89 -7.02
C GLY A 330 10.43 -7.52 -7.11
N LEU A 331 10.42 -6.77 -6.00
CA LEU A 331 9.72 -5.48 -5.91
C LEU A 331 10.54 -4.27 -6.39
N ARG A 332 11.87 -4.37 -6.41
CA ARG A 332 12.76 -3.26 -6.78
C ARG A 332 12.48 -2.64 -8.17
N PRO A 333 12.16 -3.40 -9.24
CA PRO A 333 11.79 -2.84 -10.54
C PRO A 333 10.55 -1.94 -10.53
N PHE A 334 9.72 -2.05 -9.49
CA PHE A 334 8.51 -1.25 -9.32
C PHE A 334 8.72 0.01 -8.46
N GLN A 335 9.96 0.31 -8.04
CA GLN A 335 10.33 1.51 -7.29
C GLN A 335 9.78 2.82 -7.91
N PRO A 336 9.86 3.05 -9.24
CA PRO A 336 9.38 4.31 -9.82
C PRO A 336 7.89 4.58 -9.62
N TYR A 337 7.08 3.53 -9.38
CA TYR A 337 5.66 3.68 -9.06
C TYR A 337 5.44 4.19 -7.63
N LEU A 338 6.30 3.82 -6.68
CA LEU A 338 6.25 4.29 -5.30
C LEU A 338 6.76 5.72 -5.15
N ASP A 339 7.76 6.10 -5.94
CA ASP A 339 8.37 7.44 -5.94
C ASP A 339 7.34 8.56 -6.20
N ARG A 340 6.18 8.25 -6.80
CA ARG A 340 5.10 9.22 -7.00
C ARG A 340 4.46 9.70 -5.70
N ARG A 341 4.49 8.90 -4.63
CA ARG A 341 3.75 9.15 -3.38
C ARG A 341 4.62 9.14 -2.13
N MET A 342 5.75 8.43 -2.17
CA MET A 342 6.59 8.19 -1.00
C MET A 342 8.05 8.55 -1.29
N GLN A 343 8.81 8.87 -0.24
CA GLN A 343 10.26 9.05 -0.26
C GLN A 343 10.90 7.85 0.44
N VAL A 344 10.78 6.68 -0.17
CA VAL A 344 11.32 5.41 0.35
C VAL A 344 12.08 4.70 -0.75
N GLU A 345 13.07 3.91 -0.38
CA GLU A 345 13.81 3.06 -1.29
C GLU A 345 13.60 1.59 -0.90
N ILE A 346 13.06 0.80 -1.82
CA ILE A 346 13.03 -0.67 -1.70
C ILE A 346 14.42 -1.19 -2.03
N ARG A 347 15.07 -1.80 -1.04
CA ARG A 347 16.36 -2.47 -1.22
C ARG A 347 16.18 -3.90 -1.69
N ASP A 348 15.23 -4.58 -1.07
CA ASP A 348 14.89 -5.97 -1.35
C ASP A 348 13.41 -6.21 -1.02
N GLY A 349 12.85 -7.27 -1.57
CA GLY A 349 11.47 -7.69 -1.34
C GLY A 349 10.95 -8.57 -2.46
N GLU A 350 10.32 -9.68 -2.10
CA GLU A 350 9.73 -10.64 -3.02
C GLU A 350 8.24 -10.81 -2.73
N LEU A 351 7.42 -10.64 -3.76
CA LEU A 351 6.00 -10.91 -3.73
C LEU A 351 5.72 -12.35 -4.20
N GLU A 352 4.89 -13.04 -3.45
CA GLU A 352 4.35 -14.36 -3.78
C GLU A 352 2.81 -14.30 -3.72
N LEU A 353 2.15 -15.01 -4.63
CA LEU A 353 0.71 -15.13 -4.68
C LEU A 353 0.35 -16.53 -5.15
N ASP A 354 -0.59 -17.18 -4.49
CA ASP A 354 -1.13 -18.47 -4.92
C ASP A 354 -2.63 -18.48 -4.63
N GLY A 355 -3.46 -18.48 -5.67
CA GLY A 355 -4.90 -18.40 -5.49
C GLY A 355 -5.72 -18.46 -6.77
N GLU A 356 -7.03 -18.41 -6.57
CA GLU A 356 -8.03 -18.38 -7.63
C GLU A 356 -8.62 -16.99 -7.74
N LEU A 357 -8.73 -16.47 -8.96
CA LEU A 357 -9.31 -15.18 -9.31
C LEU A 357 -10.49 -15.41 -10.25
N VAL A 358 -11.67 -14.89 -9.88
CA VAL A 358 -12.84 -14.82 -10.74
C VAL A 358 -13.17 -13.36 -10.99
N TYR A 359 -13.24 -12.97 -12.27
CA TYR A 359 -13.66 -11.63 -12.70
C TYR A 359 -14.86 -11.72 -13.62
N ARG A 360 -15.84 -10.83 -13.42
CA ARG A 360 -17.00 -10.67 -14.31
C ARG A 360 -17.22 -9.18 -14.57
N SER A 361 -17.08 -8.76 -15.82
CA SER A 361 -17.25 -7.34 -16.20
C SER A 361 -18.69 -6.86 -16.10
N GLN A 362 -19.66 -7.76 -16.27
CA GLN A 362 -21.10 -7.49 -16.11
C GLN A 362 -21.61 -8.30 -14.91
N HIS A 363 -21.76 -7.61 -13.79
CA HIS A 363 -22.47 -8.07 -12.61
C HIS A 363 -23.28 -6.88 -12.09
N ASP A 364 -24.55 -7.08 -11.75
CA ASP A 364 -25.44 -6.00 -11.33
C ASP A 364 -25.23 -5.72 -9.83
N PRO A 365 -24.80 -4.51 -9.39
CA PRO A 365 -24.68 -3.24 -10.14
C PRO A 365 -23.26 -2.85 -10.62
N GLU A 366 -22.22 -3.58 -10.22
CA GLU A 366 -20.81 -3.28 -10.54
C GLU A 366 -20.04 -4.56 -10.91
N PRO A 367 -18.94 -4.48 -11.69
CA PRO A 367 -18.08 -5.62 -11.98
C PRO A 367 -17.66 -6.36 -10.71
N MET A 368 -17.71 -7.67 -10.76
CA MET A 368 -17.41 -8.52 -9.61
C MET A 368 -15.98 -9.06 -9.70
N ILE A 369 -15.25 -8.97 -8.60
CA ILE A 369 -13.96 -9.64 -8.39
C ILE A 369 -14.08 -10.54 -7.18
N GLN A 370 -13.70 -11.81 -7.33
CA GLN A 370 -13.53 -12.75 -6.22
C GLN A 370 -12.12 -13.30 -6.26
N TYR A 371 -11.42 -13.23 -5.13
CA TYR A 371 -10.11 -13.82 -4.97
C TYR A 371 -10.08 -14.71 -3.74
N THR A 372 -9.61 -15.94 -3.89
CA THR A 372 -9.39 -16.88 -2.78
C THR A 372 -8.00 -17.49 -2.86
N GLY A 373 -7.19 -17.34 -1.81
CA GLY A 373 -5.82 -17.86 -1.84
C GLY A 373 -4.94 -17.34 -0.70
N GLN A 374 -3.66 -17.20 -1.00
CA GLN A 374 -2.63 -16.70 -0.09
C GLN A 374 -1.74 -15.68 -0.77
N LEU A 375 -1.24 -14.73 0.01
CA LEU A 375 -0.29 -13.72 -0.43
C LEU A 375 0.92 -13.72 0.51
N GLY A 376 2.10 -13.56 -0.05
CA GLY A 376 3.36 -13.48 0.70
C GLY A 376 4.16 -12.26 0.28
N LEU A 377 4.76 -11.58 1.25
CA LEU A 377 5.78 -10.56 1.02
C LEU A 377 7.00 -10.89 1.89
N ASN A 378 8.04 -11.40 1.25
CA ASN A 378 9.23 -11.96 1.88
C ASN A 378 10.44 -11.04 1.70
N ASN A 379 11.37 -11.10 2.66
CA ASN A 379 12.66 -10.40 2.65
C ASN A 379 12.53 -8.89 2.31
N LEU A 380 11.50 -8.22 2.83
CA LEU A 380 11.32 -6.79 2.52
C LEU A 380 12.31 -5.97 3.36
N HIS A 381 13.05 -5.09 2.69
CA HIS A 381 13.90 -4.09 3.33
C HIS A 381 13.67 -2.72 2.70
N VAL A 382 13.24 -1.76 3.51
CA VAL A 382 12.87 -0.41 3.07
C VAL A 382 13.71 0.63 3.82
N ALA A 383 14.37 1.49 3.04
CA ALA A 383 15.14 2.61 3.54
C ALA A 383 14.40 3.94 3.36
N ASP A 384 14.73 4.88 4.22
CA ASP A 384 14.35 6.29 4.08
C ASP A 384 15.08 6.87 2.86
N GLY A 385 14.33 7.43 1.90
CA GLY A 385 14.89 7.98 0.66
C GLY A 385 15.79 9.21 0.86
N VAL A 386 15.82 9.81 2.05
CA VAL A 386 16.68 10.95 2.38
C VAL A 386 17.94 10.50 3.12
N SER A 387 17.77 9.73 4.21
CA SER A 387 18.90 9.33 5.05
C SER A 387 19.59 8.04 4.58
N ALA A 388 18.99 7.31 3.63
CA ALA A 388 19.43 5.99 3.16
C ALA A 388 19.64 4.96 4.28
N HIS A 389 19.02 5.15 5.45
CA HIS A 389 19.04 4.15 6.50
C HIS A 389 17.75 3.34 6.47
N GLU A 390 17.87 2.04 6.76
CA GLU A 390 16.72 1.17 6.89
C GLU A 390 15.83 1.63 8.06
N PHE A 391 14.52 1.66 7.82
CA PHE A 391 13.53 2.00 8.85
C PHE A 391 12.44 0.94 9.02
N LEU A 392 12.27 0.07 8.03
CA LEU A 392 11.27 -1.00 8.04
C LEU A 392 11.81 -2.20 7.28
N GLY A 393 11.77 -3.37 7.91
CA GLY A 393 12.08 -4.63 7.24
C GLY A 393 11.41 -5.82 7.91
N TRP A 394 11.34 -6.95 7.21
CA TRP A 394 10.90 -8.23 7.77
C TRP A 394 11.34 -9.42 6.91
N THR A 395 11.44 -10.59 7.52
CA THR A 395 11.76 -11.84 6.79
C THR A 395 10.55 -12.36 6.03
N ALA A 396 9.35 -12.36 6.61
CA ALA A 396 8.15 -12.80 5.90
C ALA A 396 6.86 -12.21 6.47
N LEU A 397 5.98 -11.76 5.60
CA LEU A 397 4.60 -11.39 5.87
C LEU A 397 3.69 -12.27 5.01
N GLY A 398 2.99 -13.22 5.62
CA GLY A 398 2.07 -14.13 4.94
C GLY A 398 0.62 -13.86 5.32
N LEU A 399 -0.26 -13.79 4.33
CA LEU A 399 -1.71 -13.75 4.48
C LEU A 399 -2.29 -15.07 3.95
N ASN A 400 -2.81 -15.89 4.85
CA ASN A 400 -3.33 -17.24 4.54
C ASN A 400 -4.86 -17.25 4.55
N LYS A 401 -5.46 -18.02 3.63
CA LYS A 401 -6.92 -18.17 3.48
C LYS A 401 -7.60 -16.80 3.31
N VAL A 402 -7.06 -15.98 2.42
CA VAL A 402 -7.66 -14.70 2.02
C VAL A 402 -8.87 -15.02 1.14
N ALA A 403 -10.00 -14.40 1.44
CA ALA A 403 -11.16 -14.34 0.58
C ALA A 403 -11.59 -12.87 0.44
N LEU A 404 -11.39 -12.33 -0.75
CA LEU A 404 -11.77 -10.98 -1.14
C LEU A 404 -12.93 -11.07 -2.12
N GLU A 405 -14.03 -10.41 -1.82
CA GLU A 405 -15.15 -10.19 -2.72
C GLU A 405 -15.27 -8.68 -2.93
N VAL A 406 -15.43 -8.23 -4.17
CA VAL A 406 -15.68 -6.82 -4.53
C VAL A 406 -17.07 -6.72 -5.14
N ALA A 407 -17.85 -5.72 -4.70
CA ALA A 407 -19.25 -5.50 -5.05
C ALA A 407 -20.21 -6.67 -4.65
N PRO A 408 -20.62 -6.78 -3.36
CA PRO A 408 -20.26 -5.92 -2.22
C PRO A 408 -18.87 -6.24 -1.66
N THR A 409 -18.10 -5.20 -1.31
CA THR A 409 -16.73 -5.38 -0.82
C THR A 409 -16.72 -6.07 0.54
N LYS A 410 -16.05 -7.22 0.63
CA LYS A 410 -15.90 -8.02 1.85
C LYS A 410 -14.54 -8.69 1.87
N VAL A 411 -13.89 -8.67 3.03
CA VAL A 411 -12.56 -9.24 3.21
C VAL A 411 -12.57 -10.21 4.38
N LYS A 412 -12.14 -11.45 4.14
CA LYS A 412 -11.87 -12.44 5.18
C LYS A 412 -10.43 -12.91 5.09
N ILE A 413 -9.74 -12.97 6.21
CA ILE A 413 -8.37 -13.48 6.29
C ILE A 413 -8.30 -14.52 7.42
N GLY A 414 -7.86 -15.74 7.08
CA GLY A 414 -7.71 -16.80 8.07
C GLY A 414 -6.54 -16.58 9.01
N GLU A 415 -5.37 -16.18 8.49
CA GLU A 415 -4.21 -15.86 9.32
C GLU A 415 -3.34 -14.80 8.66
N ILE A 416 -2.87 -13.84 9.46
CA ILE A 416 -1.76 -12.93 9.10
C ILE A 416 -0.56 -13.35 9.93
N ALA A 417 0.50 -13.87 9.30
CA ALA A 417 1.73 -14.26 9.96
C ALA A 417 2.84 -13.27 9.61
N TRP A 418 3.35 -12.53 10.60
CA TRP A 418 4.42 -11.56 10.42
C TRP A 418 5.64 -11.97 11.23
N ARG A 419 6.73 -12.33 10.52
CA ARG A 419 7.95 -12.88 11.09
C ARG A 419 9.11 -11.90 11.01
N ASP A 420 9.78 -11.75 12.15
CA ASP A 420 10.96 -10.93 12.36
C ASP A 420 10.82 -9.49 11.82
N PRO A 421 9.68 -8.79 12.05
CA PRO A 421 9.60 -7.39 11.67
C PRO A 421 10.55 -6.53 12.50
N ALA A 422 11.29 -5.67 11.80
CA ALA A 422 12.22 -4.72 12.36
C ALA A 422 11.77 -3.30 11.98
N ILE A 423 11.48 -2.48 12.99
CA ILE A 423 11.02 -1.10 12.82
C ILE A 423 12.02 -0.19 13.53
N ARG A 424 12.47 0.85 12.84
CA ARG A 424 13.34 1.88 13.42
C ARG A 424 12.64 3.23 13.39
N PHE A 425 12.37 3.78 14.55
CA PHE A 425 11.83 5.11 14.72
C PHE A 425 12.94 6.05 15.18
N VAL A 426 13.12 7.16 14.46
CA VAL A 426 14.19 8.13 14.74
C VAL A 426 13.57 9.52 14.87
N THR A 427 13.85 10.17 16.00
CA THR A 427 13.62 11.60 16.21
C THR A 427 14.96 12.31 16.00
N ALA A 428 15.04 13.22 15.02
CA ALA A 428 16.25 13.97 14.76
C ALA A 428 16.43 15.15 15.73
N LYS A 429 17.60 15.81 15.65
CA LYS A 429 17.96 16.98 16.47
C LYS A 429 16.94 18.13 16.41
N ASP A 430 16.25 18.30 15.28
CA ASP A 430 15.22 19.31 15.06
C ASP A 430 13.82 18.89 15.54
N GLY A 431 13.69 17.69 16.11
CA GLY A 431 12.43 17.10 16.56
C GLY A 431 11.59 16.46 15.46
N THR A 432 12.05 16.47 14.19
CA THR A 432 11.35 15.78 13.09
C THR A 432 11.55 14.27 13.17
N THR A 433 10.55 13.51 12.73
CA THR A 433 10.62 12.04 12.74
C THR A 433 10.92 11.50 11.35
N ASN A 434 11.54 10.32 11.26
CA ASN A 434 11.73 9.64 9.98
C ASN A 434 10.39 9.30 9.29
N LEU A 435 9.32 9.00 10.05
CA LEU A 435 7.99 8.73 9.50
C LEU A 435 7.36 9.94 8.78
N SER A 436 7.55 11.16 9.30
CA SER A 436 7.02 12.37 8.66
C SER A 436 7.75 12.72 7.36
N ARG A 437 8.98 12.23 7.15
CA ARG A 437 9.77 12.46 5.92
C ARG A 437 9.41 11.49 4.79
N VAL A 438 9.02 10.26 5.15
CA VAL A 438 8.65 9.18 4.22
C VAL A 438 7.43 9.54 3.37
N MET A 439 6.44 10.23 3.93
CA MET A 439 5.28 10.71 3.17
C MET A 439 5.64 12.00 2.43
N LYS A 440 5.48 12.04 1.10
CA LYS A 440 5.53 13.31 0.37
C LYS A 440 4.31 14.13 0.78
N ALA A 441 4.53 15.31 1.35
CA ALA A 441 3.46 16.30 1.46
C ALA A 441 2.84 16.47 0.06
N PRO A 442 1.50 16.51 -0.08
CA PRO A 442 0.89 16.90 -1.34
C PRO A 442 1.56 18.18 -1.78
N ALA A 443 2.08 18.22 -3.02
CA ALA A 443 2.55 19.48 -3.58
C ALA A 443 1.37 20.45 -3.49
N GLU A 444 1.48 21.45 -2.62
CA GLU A 444 0.56 22.57 -2.63
C GLU A 444 0.66 23.17 -4.02
N GLY A 445 -0.32 22.84 -4.87
CA GLY A 445 -0.66 23.71 -5.98
C GLY A 445 -0.87 25.11 -5.40
N PRO A 446 -0.47 26.18 -6.11
CA PRO A 446 -0.46 27.52 -5.56
C PRO A 446 -1.77 27.79 -4.83
N ALA A 447 -1.67 28.07 -3.53
CA ALA A 447 -2.79 28.34 -2.66
C ALA A 447 -3.62 29.46 -3.29
N GLN A 448 -4.74 29.08 -3.92
CA GLN A 448 -5.76 30.06 -4.27
C GLN A 448 -6.32 30.58 -2.95
N PRO A 449 -6.37 31.91 -2.75
CA PRO A 449 -7.00 32.49 -1.58
C PRO A 449 -8.43 31.93 -1.47
N PRO A 450 -8.92 31.64 -0.26
CA PRO A 450 -10.25 31.07 -0.07
C PRO A 450 -11.29 32.06 -0.59
N VAL A 451 -11.79 31.81 -1.79
CA VAL A 451 -13.01 32.46 -2.28
C VAL A 451 -14.14 31.79 -1.52
N SER A 452 -14.67 32.51 -0.54
CA SER A 452 -15.90 32.21 0.18
C SER A 452 -17.07 32.13 -0.79
N LYS A 453 -17.23 30.97 -1.45
CA LYS A 453 -18.51 30.60 -2.03
C LYS A 453 -19.44 30.17 -0.88
N PRO A 454 -20.71 30.61 -0.88
CA PRO A 454 -21.70 30.13 0.07
C PRO A 454 -21.71 28.60 0.07
N VAL A 455 -21.66 28.01 1.26
CA VAL A 455 -21.86 26.57 1.46
C VAL A 455 -23.30 26.27 1.06
N GLU A 456 -23.48 25.90 -0.20
CA GLU A 456 -24.64 25.15 -0.63
C GLU A 456 -24.61 23.84 0.15
N ALA A 457 -25.69 23.57 0.89
CA ALA A 457 -25.80 22.45 1.78
C ALA A 457 -25.52 21.16 1.00
N THR A 458 -24.32 20.61 1.21
CA THR A 458 -23.95 19.29 0.73
C THR A 458 -25.00 18.31 1.25
N VAL A 459 -25.85 17.81 0.34
CA VAL A 459 -26.71 16.66 0.60
C VAL A 459 -25.83 15.61 1.31
N PRO A 460 -26.23 15.08 2.48
CA PRO A 460 -25.41 14.12 3.20
C PRO A 460 -25.11 12.97 2.25
N LYS A 461 -23.82 12.86 1.87
CA LYS A 461 -23.32 11.75 1.08
C LYS A 461 -23.66 10.51 1.90
N LYS A 462 -24.59 9.71 1.39
CA LYS A 462 -25.10 8.49 2.02
C LYS A 462 -23.89 7.74 2.58
N ALA A 463 -23.80 7.60 3.90
CA ALA A 463 -22.70 6.93 4.56
C ALA A 463 -22.54 5.55 3.90
N THR A 464 -21.43 5.36 3.19
CA THR A 464 -21.10 4.07 2.60
C THR A 464 -21.01 3.09 3.76
N ALA A 465 -21.80 2.02 3.72
CA ALA A 465 -21.77 1.01 4.78
C ALA A 465 -20.32 0.54 4.98
N PRO A 466 -19.85 0.42 6.24
CA PRO A 466 -18.46 0.06 6.51
C PRO A 466 -18.14 -1.30 5.89
N ILE A 467 -16.99 -1.40 5.23
CA ILE A 467 -16.54 -2.61 4.55
C ILE A 467 -16.40 -3.73 5.62
N PRO A 468 -17.10 -4.86 5.50
CA PRO A 468 -16.94 -5.99 6.40
C PRO A 468 -15.56 -6.62 6.22
N ILE A 469 -14.73 -6.53 7.26
CA ILE A 469 -13.39 -7.11 7.34
C ILE A 469 -13.38 -8.06 8.53
N ASP A 470 -12.99 -9.31 8.33
CA ASP A 470 -12.81 -10.30 9.39
C ASP A 470 -11.40 -10.92 9.27
N VAL A 471 -10.63 -10.90 10.37
CA VAL A 471 -9.30 -11.54 10.47
C VAL A 471 -9.29 -12.48 11.67
N ASN A 472 -9.19 -13.79 11.44
CA ASN A 472 -9.33 -14.77 12.52
C ASN A 472 -8.14 -14.73 13.49
N VAL A 473 -6.91 -14.66 12.98
CA VAL A 473 -5.70 -14.54 13.82
C VAL A 473 -4.60 -13.74 13.14
N VAL A 474 -3.94 -12.89 13.89
CA VAL A 474 -2.65 -12.28 13.56
C VAL A 474 -1.60 -12.92 14.46
N ARG A 475 -0.56 -13.49 13.88
CA ARG A 475 0.58 -14.08 14.57
C ARG A 475 1.80 -13.22 14.34
N LEU A 476 2.31 -12.68 15.43
CA LEU A 476 3.54 -11.91 15.44
C LEU A 476 4.67 -12.78 15.99
N SER A 477 5.79 -12.85 15.28
CA SER A 477 6.96 -13.61 15.72
C SER A 477 8.18 -12.71 15.71
N LYS A 478 8.85 -12.57 16.86
CA LYS A 478 10.13 -11.88 17.01
C LYS A 478 10.16 -10.45 16.48
N LEU A 479 9.11 -9.66 16.72
CA LEU A 479 9.15 -8.24 16.38
C LEU A 479 10.24 -7.52 17.19
N SER A 480 10.99 -6.68 16.50
CA SER A 480 11.93 -5.72 17.06
C SER A 480 11.53 -4.30 16.66
N ALA A 481 11.51 -3.40 17.62
CA ALA A 481 11.25 -1.98 17.41
C ALA A 481 12.30 -1.18 18.17
N THR A 482 13.08 -0.38 17.45
CA THR A 482 14.12 0.46 18.03
C THR A 482 13.71 1.93 17.92
N PHE A 483 13.73 2.63 19.04
CA PHE A 483 13.54 4.05 19.15
C PHE A 483 14.89 4.74 19.37
N ILE A 484 15.21 5.72 18.52
CA ILE A 484 16.44 6.51 18.59
C ILE A 484 16.03 7.98 18.71
N ASP A 485 16.48 8.66 19.75
CA ASP A 485 16.26 10.09 19.93
C ASP A 485 17.58 10.85 19.88
N GLU A 486 17.80 11.54 18.77
CA GLU A 486 18.96 12.39 18.52
C GLU A 486 18.76 13.82 19.04
N SER A 487 17.55 14.19 19.51
CA SER A 487 17.26 15.51 20.11
C SER A 487 17.79 15.67 21.55
N ILE A 488 18.37 14.60 22.10
CA ILE A 488 18.96 14.51 23.43
C ILE A 488 20.43 14.13 23.29
N GLU A 489 21.30 14.73 24.12
CA GLU A 489 22.72 14.41 24.16
C GLU A 489 23.09 13.84 25.55
N PRO A 490 23.75 12.67 25.64
CA PRO A 490 24.04 11.74 24.54
C PRO A 490 22.77 11.12 23.93
N VAL A 491 22.87 10.67 22.67
CA VAL A 491 21.77 10.07 21.91
C VAL A 491 21.18 8.89 22.67
N ILE A 492 19.84 8.85 22.75
CA ILE A 492 19.12 7.75 23.39
C ILE A 492 18.82 6.68 22.36
N THR A 493 19.02 5.42 22.75
CA THR A 493 18.53 4.26 22.00
C THR A 493 17.89 3.29 22.98
N THR A 494 16.64 2.93 22.74
CA THR A 494 15.89 1.93 23.52
C THR A 494 14.97 1.17 22.57
N GLY A 495 14.61 -0.05 22.93
CA GLY A 495 13.77 -0.84 22.04
C GLY A 495 13.06 -2.01 22.69
N ILE A 496 12.06 -2.48 21.97
CA ILE A 496 11.39 -3.75 22.23
C ILE A 496 12.01 -4.79 21.32
N GLN A 497 12.30 -5.96 21.87
CA GLN A 497 12.81 -7.11 21.14
C GLN A 497 11.97 -8.35 21.41
N ASN A 498 12.06 -9.31 20.50
CA ASN A 498 11.42 -10.63 20.61
C ASN A 498 9.90 -10.59 20.86
N LEU A 499 9.21 -9.49 20.51
CA LEU A 499 7.78 -9.35 20.76
C LEU A 499 7.02 -10.35 19.88
N SER A 500 6.39 -11.32 20.53
CA SER A 500 5.74 -12.46 19.89
C SER A 500 4.40 -12.74 20.54
N GLY A 501 3.46 -13.31 19.79
CA GLY A 501 2.15 -13.70 20.30
C GLY A 501 1.06 -13.62 19.25
N THR A 502 -0.18 -13.44 19.69
CA THR A 502 -1.34 -13.46 18.80
C THR A 502 -2.36 -12.37 19.11
N ILE A 503 -3.04 -11.91 18.06
CA ILE A 503 -4.28 -11.14 18.14
C ILE A 503 -5.37 -11.96 17.44
N LYS A 504 -6.46 -12.33 18.14
CA LYS A 504 -7.49 -13.25 17.61
C LYS A 504 -8.84 -12.58 17.48
N GLY A 505 -9.48 -12.72 16.32
CA GLY A 505 -10.87 -12.26 16.10
C GLY A 505 -11.01 -10.77 15.83
N LEU A 506 -10.13 -10.16 15.04
CA LEU A 506 -10.30 -8.79 14.54
C LEU A 506 -11.46 -8.77 13.54
N SER A 507 -12.39 -7.82 13.70
CA SER A 507 -13.53 -7.67 12.80
C SER A 507 -14.02 -6.23 12.80
N SER A 508 -14.51 -5.73 11.67
CA SER A 508 -15.16 -4.40 11.61
C SER A 508 -16.56 -4.36 12.21
N LYS A 509 -17.10 -5.50 12.66
CA LYS A 509 -18.38 -5.56 13.40
C LYS A 509 -18.23 -4.94 14.78
N GLN A 510 -19.14 -4.04 15.16
CA GLN A 510 -19.10 -3.32 16.44
C GLN A 510 -19.01 -4.21 17.69
N ILE A 511 -19.64 -5.39 17.67
CA ILE A 511 -19.70 -6.29 18.84
C ILE A 511 -18.43 -7.14 19.00
N ALA A 512 -17.65 -7.32 17.93
CA ALA A 512 -16.46 -8.15 17.98
C ALA A 512 -15.38 -7.48 18.85
N LYS A 513 -14.68 -8.26 19.66
CA LYS A 513 -13.51 -7.80 20.42
C LYS A 513 -12.40 -8.81 20.23
N ALA A 514 -11.32 -8.37 19.61
CA ALA A 514 -10.17 -9.21 19.35
C ALA A 514 -9.34 -9.39 20.62
N GLU A 515 -8.99 -10.62 20.96
CA GLU A 515 -8.14 -10.93 22.11
C GLU A 515 -6.67 -10.71 21.74
N VAL A 516 -5.95 -9.94 22.55
CA VAL A 516 -4.52 -9.65 22.39
C VAL A 516 -3.75 -10.41 23.47
N ALA A 517 -2.70 -11.11 23.06
CA ALA A 517 -1.73 -11.73 23.96
C ALA A 517 -0.34 -11.70 23.33
N LEU A 518 0.51 -10.77 23.78
CA LEU A 518 1.88 -10.58 23.29
C LEU A 518 2.87 -10.58 24.47
N THR A 519 4.07 -11.09 24.23
CA THR A 519 5.18 -11.12 25.19
C THR A 519 6.47 -10.76 24.47
N GLY A 520 7.33 -10.00 25.13
CA GLY A 520 8.64 -9.61 24.59
C GLY A 520 9.56 -9.11 25.70
N THR A 521 10.61 -8.42 25.32
CA THR A 521 11.59 -7.83 26.23
C THR A 521 11.90 -6.39 25.84
N VAL A 522 12.07 -5.50 26.82
CA VAL A 522 12.60 -4.15 26.63
C VAL A 522 14.09 -4.17 26.96
N ASP A 523 14.91 -3.59 26.07
CA ASP A 523 16.37 -3.51 26.21
C ASP A 523 17.01 -4.85 26.62
N GLU A 524 16.61 -5.92 25.93
CA GLU A 524 17.08 -7.32 26.05
C GLU A 524 16.72 -8.07 27.34
N VAL A 525 16.52 -7.37 28.46
CA VAL A 525 16.44 -8.02 29.78
C VAL A 525 15.11 -7.84 30.51
N ALA A 526 14.34 -6.77 30.25
CA ALA A 526 13.14 -6.45 31.03
C ALA A 526 11.88 -7.06 30.39
N PRO A 527 11.16 -7.99 31.05
CA PRO A 527 9.97 -8.61 30.46
C PRO A 527 8.86 -7.58 30.18
N LEU A 528 8.28 -7.70 28.99
CA LEU A 528 7.10 -6.98 28.53
C LEU A 528 5.98 -7.99 28.25
N LYS A 529 4.79 -7.71 28.75
CA LYS A 529 3.58 -8.47 28.45
C LYS A 529 2.42 -7.53 28.13
N ILE A 530 1.73 -7.80 27.03
CA ILE A 530 0.57 -7.02 26.55
C ILE A 530 -0.61 -7.97 26.43
N GLN A 531 -1.70 -7.69 27.13
CA GLN A 531 -2.90 -8.52 27.09
C GLN A 531 -4.18 -7.68 27.10
N GLY A 532 -5.26 -8.23 26.57
CA GLY A 532 -6.59 -7.60 26.69
C GLY A 532 -7.41 -7.77 25.43
N GLN A 533 -8.24 -6.77 25.14
CA GLN A 533 -9.20 -6.80 24.04
C GLN A 533 -9.19 -5.50 23.25
N VAL A 534 -9.29 -5.60 21.92
CA VAL A 534 -9.34 -4.43 21.02
C VAL A 534 -10.39 -4.62 19.93
N ASN A 535 -10.99 -3.53 19.48
CA ASN A 535 -11.72 -3.46 18.22
C ASN A 535 -11.33 -2.17 17.48
N PRO A 536 -10.23 -2.20 16.70
CA PRO A 536 -9.75 -1.03 15.97
C PRO A 536 -10.45 -0.86 14.60
N LEU A 537 -11.22 -1.85 14.16
CA LEU A 537 -11.85 -1.85 12.83
C LEU A 537 -13.32 -1.39 12.86
N SER A 538 -13.93 -1.24 14.05
CA SER A 538 -15.27 -0.68 14.22
C SER A 538 -15.27 0.85 14.23
N GLU A 539 -16.41 1.45 13.84
CA GLU A 539 -16.64 2.90 13.97
C GLU A 539 -16.50 3.36 15.44
N ASP A 540 -17.12 2.61 16.36
CA ASP A 540 -16.92 2.79 17.79
C ASP A 540 -15.67 2.01 18.22
N THR A 541 -14.50 2.63 18.09
CA THR A 541 -13.24 2.00 18.50
C THR A 541 -13.28 1.61 19.99
N TYR A 542 -12.96 0.35 20.27
CA TYR A 542 -12.84 -0.17 21.63
C TYR A 542 -11.41 -0.61 21.89
N THR A 543 -10.89 -0.33 23.07
CA THR A 543 -9.60 -0.84 23.54
C THR A 543 -9.70 -1.08 25.03
N HIS A 544 -9.22 -2.21 25.52
CA HIS A 544 -8.99 -2.48 26.93
C HIS A 544 -7.72 -3.32 27.01
N LEU A 545 -6.58 -2.67 27.18
CA LEU A 545 -5.26 -3.29 27.14
C LEU A 545 -4.53 -3.08 28.46
N THR A 546 -3.91 -4.14 28.94
CA THR A 546 -2.97 -4.13 30.06
C THR A 546 -1.55 -4.32 29.53
N PHE A 547 -0.66 -3.40 29.89
CA PHE A 547 0.76 -3.44 29.60
C PHE A 547 1.53 -3.63 30.90
N LEU A 548 2.30 -4.71 30.98
CA LEU A 548 3.10 -5.06 32.14
C LEU A 548 4.58 -5.00 31.76
N PHE A 549 5.29 -4.05 32.36
CA PHE A 549 6.73 -3.91 32.26
C PHE A 549 7.33 -4.25 33.62
N LYS A 550 8.34 -5.12 33.67
CA LYS A 550 8.99 -5.51 34.92
C LYS A 550 10.48 -5.19 34.90
N GLY A 551 10.89 -4.28 35.77
CA GLY A 551 12.30 -4.02 36.05
C GLY A 551 13.10 -3.43 34.89
N VAL A 552 12.49 -2.55 34.10
CA VAL A 552 13.16 -1.75 33.06
C VAL A 552 14.26 -0.91 33.69
N ASP A 553 15.45 -0.88 33.08
CA ASP A 553 16.57 -0.11 33.60
C ASP A 553 16.38 1.39 33.33
N LEU A 554 16.30 2.19 34.39
CA LEU A 554 16.12 3.63 34.27
C LEU A 554 17.39 4.38 33.84
N THR A 555 18.56 3.75 33.90
CA THR A 555 19.81 4.38 33.47
C THR A 555 19.83 4.61 31.95
N ALA A 556 19.12 3.78 31.17
CA ALA A 556 18.97 3.93 29.73
C ALA A 556 18.30 5.26 29.33
N VAL A 557 17.45 5.82 30.20
CA VAL A 557 16.77 7.12 29.99
C VAL A 557 17.38 8.27 30.81
N SER A 558 18.55 8.05 31.41
CA SER A 558 19.24 9.04 32.26
C SER A 558 19.50 10.39 31.58
N PRO A 559 19.87 10.47 30.29
CA PRO A 559 19.99 11.76 29.59
C PRO A 559 18.70 12.60 29.59
N TYR A 560 17.51 11.99 29.53
CA TYR A 560 16.25 12.74 29.69
C TYR A 560 16.11 13.33 31.09
N ALA A 561 16.48 12.58 32.12
CA ALA A 561 16.45 13.08 33.49
C ALA A 561 17.47 14.22 33.69
N GLY A 562 18.67 14.11 33.09
CA GLY A 562 19.64 15.19 33.08
C GLY A 562 19.11 16.47 32.43
N LYS A 563 18.42 16.35 31.28
CA LYS A 563 17.87 17.50 30.54
C LYS A 563 16.67 18.14 31.23
N TYR A 564 15.66 17.35 31.63
CA TYR A 564 14.37 17.86 32.08
C TYR A 564 14.19 17.86 33.61
N VAL A 565 14.88 16.99 34.33
CA VAL A 565 14.82 16.91 35.81
C VAL A 565 16.00 17.65 36.45
N GLY A 566 17.11 17.84 35.71
CA GLY A 566 18.34 18.45 36.22
C GLY A 566 19.20 17.51 37.06
N TYR A 567 18.88 16.21 37.06
CA TYR A 567 19.62 15.17 37.78
C TYR A 567 19.62 13.87 36.96
N PRO A 568 20.78 13.38 36.50
CA PRO A 568 20.88 12.11 35.80
C PRO A 568 20.59 10.96 36.78
N ILE A 569 20.05 9.87 36.27
CA ILE A 569 19.78 8.65 37.03
C ILE A 569 21.03 7.76 36.96
N THR A 570 21.57 7.36 38.11
CA THR A 570 22.73 6.45 38.22
C THR A 570 22.32 5.02 38.57
N LYS A 571 21.14 4.85 39.17
CA LYS A 571 20.57 3.55 39.51
C LYS A 571 19.05 3.64 39.60
N GLY A 572 18.36 2.62 39.13
CA GLY A 572 16.93 2.45 39.38
C GLY A 572 16.31 1.44 38.43
N LYS A 573 15.27 0.74 38.90
CA LYS A 573 14.44 -0.11 38.05
C LYS A 573 13.00 0.37 38.04
N LEU A 574 12.38 0.36 36.88
CA LEU A 574 10.98 0.75 36.68
C LEU A 574 10.14 -0.47 36.35
N SER A 575 9.03 -0.64 37.07
CA SER A 575 7.96 -1.55 36.69
C SER A 575 6.68 -0.75 36.50
N LEU A 576 5.96 -1.05 35.43
CA LEU A 576 4.73 -0.36 35.05
C LEU A 576 3.62 -1.41 34.88
N ASP A 577 2.49 -1.16 35.52
CA ASP A 577 1.24 -1.86 35.26
C ASP A 577 0.23 -0.82 34.74
N LEU A 578 0.03 -0.83 33.43
CA LEU A 578 -0.77 0.16 32.72
C LEU A 578 -2.01 -0.50 32.16
N MET A 579 -3.19 -0.13 32.65
CA MET A 579 -4.47 -0.56 32.08
C MET A 579 -5.12 0.63 31.39
N TYR A 580 -5.33 0.53 30.08
CA TYR A 580 -6.00 1.56 29.30
C TYR A 580 -7.27 1.03 28.65
N GLN A 581 -8.36 1.70 28.96
CA GLN A 581 -9.66 1.48 28.35
C GLN A 581 -10.09 2.69 27.53
N VAL A 582 -10.44 2.47 26.27
CA VAL A 582 -11.12 3.41 25.39
C VAL A 582 -12.47 2.83 25.03
N SER A 583 -13.54 3.57 25.31
CA SER A 583 -14.91 3.20 24.95
C SER A 583 -15.75 4.45 24.80
N LYS A 584 -16.54 4.55 23.72
CA LYS A 584 -17.37 5.74 23.43
C LYS A 584 -16.57 7.04 23.50
N GLN A 585 -15.36 7.03 22.94
CA GLN A 585 -14.41 8.16 22.93
C GLN A 585 -13.98 8.64 24.34
N GLN A 586 -14.25 7.88 25.40
CA GLN A 586 -13.75 8.15 26.73
C GLN A 586 -12.54 7.26 27.02
N LEU A 587 -11.46 7.89 27.47
CA LEU A 587 -10.26 7.21 27.95
C LEU A 587 -10.31 7.10 29.48
N VAL A 588 -10.13 5.89 29.97
CA VAL A 588 -9.84 5.59 31.37
C VAL A 588 -8.53 4.83 31.43
N GLY A 589 -7.52 5.41 32.06
CA GLY A 589 -6.21 4.82 32.30
C GLY A 589 -5.97 4.63 33.78
N GLU A 590 -5.53 3.44 34.19
CA GLU A 590 -4.97 3.18 35.50
C GLU A 590 -3.48 2.88 35.34
N ASN A 591 -2.63 3.71 35.94
CA ASN A 591 -1.18 3.58 35.83
C ASN A 591 -0.61 3.32 37.21
N LYS A 592 -0.07 2.12 37.42
CA LYS A 592 0.73 1.82 38.61
C LYS A 592 2.20 1.87 38.24
N VAL A 593 2.92 2.73 38.94
CA VAL A 593 4.34 3.00 38.69
C VAL A 593 5.10 2.57 39.93
N LEU A 594 5.90 1.52 39.79
CA LEU A 594 6.81 1.05 40.84
C LEU A 594 8.24 1.35 40.42
N VAL A 595 8.92 2.20 41.18
CA VAL A 595 10.35 2.47 41.00
C VAL A 595 11.12 1.86 42.16
N ASP A 596 12.16 1.07 41.88
CA ASP A 596 13.00 0.43 42.88
C ASP A 596 14.42 0.97 42.85
N GLN A 597 14.95 1.33 44.03
CA GLN A 597 16.30 1.83 44.26
C GLN A 597 16.71 3.05 43.41
N LEU A 598 15.76 3.96 43.12
CA LEU A 598 16.07 5.20 42.40
C LEU A 598 17.15 6.01 43.13
N THR A 599 18.20 6.34 42.38
CA THR A 599 19.34 7.14 42.84
C THR A 599 19.71 8.12 41.72
N PHE A 600 19.85 9.39 42.10
CA PHE A 600 20.30 10.46 41.22
C PHE A 600 21.80 10.69 41.36
N GLY A 601 22.43 11.16 40.29
CA GLY A 601 23.79 11.69 40.29
C GLY A 601 23.85 13.16 40.70
N GLU A 602 24.95 13.79 40.30
CA GLU A 602 25.19 15.22 40.49
C GLU A 602 24.23 16.07 39.67
N LYS A 603 23.94 17.29 40.16
CA LYS A 603 23.06 18.22 39.47
C LYS A 603 23.65 18.60 38.10
N THR A 604 22.82 18.65 37.07
CA THR A 604 23.18 19.12 35.73
C THR A 604 22.67 20.55 35.51
N ASP A 605 23.49 21.38 34.87
CA ASP A 605 23.14 22.77 34.51
C ASP A 605 22.34 22.82 33.19
N SER A 606 21.22 22.11 33.13
CA SER A 606 20.33 22.15 31.97
C SER A 606 19.36 23.33 32.05
N PRO A 607 19.23 24.16 31.00
CA PRO A 607 18.27 25.27 30.97
C PRO A 607 16.81 24.79 30.96
N ASP A 608 16.56 23.56 30.48
CA ASP A 608 15.24 22.94 30.41
C ASP A 608 14.85 22.18 31.69
N ALA A 609 15.70 22.23 32.73
CA ALA A 609 15.46 21.49 33.97
C ALA A 609 14.33 22.11 34.80
N THR A 610 13.55 21.24 35.46
CA THR A 610 12.51 21.66 36.40
C THR A 610 13.09 22.42 37.60
N SER A 611 12.32 23.38 38.12
CA SER A 611 12.64 24.12 39.35
C SER A 611 12.18 23.39 40.63
N LEU A 612 11.46 22.27 40.50
CA LEU A 612 10.91 21.53 41.64
C LEU A 612 12.02 20.89 42.51
N PRO A 613 11.81 20.75 43.83
CA PRO A 613 12.79 20.12 44.72
C PRO A 613 12.72 18.58 44.62
N VAL A 614 13.18 18.04 43.48
CA VAL A 614 13.04 16.63 43.11
C VAL A 614 13.59 15.66 44.17
N ARG A 615 14.76 15.96 44.76
CA ARG A 615 15.36 15.11 45.81
C ARG A 615 14.47 14.99 47.06
N LEU A 616 13.83 16.08 47.46
CA LEU A 616 12.89 16.08 48.59
C LEU A 616 11.64 15.26 48.25
N ALA A 617 11.05 15.48 47.06
CA ALA A 617 9.88 14.74 46.62
C ALA A 617 10.14 13.23 46.54
N VAL A 618 11.28 12.82 45.96
CA VAL A 618 11.69 11.42 45.93
C VAL A 618 11.95 10.87 47.34
N GLY A 619 12.57 11.64 48.24
CA GLY A 619 12.76 11.24 49.64
C GLY A 619 11.45 11.01 50.41
N LEU A 620 10.41 11.80 50.13
CA LEU A 620 9.07 11.66 50.72
C LEU A 620 8.29 10.47 50.15
N LEU A 621 8.52 10.12 48.89
CA LEU A 621 7.84 9.01 48.21
C LEU A 621 8.53 7.65 48.46
N LYS A 622 9.85 7.64 48.71
CA LYS A 622 10.67 6.43 48.84
C LYS A 622 10.49 5.75 50.21
N ASP A 623 10.07 4.48 50.20
CA ASP A 623 9.89 3.66 51.41
C ASP A 623 11.22 3.17 52.02
N ARG A 624 11.14 2.47 53.17
CA ARG A 624 12.29 1.84 53.86
C ARG A 624 13.08 0.85 52.99
N ARG A 625 12.44 0.25 51.97
CA ARG A 625 13.05 -0.70 51.03
C ARG A 625 13.64 0.01 49.81
N GLY A 626 13.51 1.33 49.73
CA GLY A 626 13.98 2.13 48.62
C GLY A 626 13.03 2.16 47.43
N ARG A 627 11.75 1.79 47.61
CA ARG A 627 10.74 1.72 46.55
C ARG A 627 9.81 2.93 46.58
N ILE A 628 9.35 3.34 45.41
CA ILE A 628 8.36 4.39 45.18
C ILE A 628 7.19 3.74 44.46
N ASP A 629 6.01 3.80 45.06
CA ASP A 629 4.79 3.22 44.51
C ASP A 629 3.78 4.36 44.28
N ILE A 630 3.40 4.56 43.02
CA ILE A 630 2.52 5.65 42.59
C ILE A 630 1.37 5.05 41.77
N ASP A 631 0.17 5.20 42.30
CA ASP A 631 -1.07 4.97 41.57
C ASP A 631 -1.56 6.28 40.95
N MET A 632 -1.57 6.37 39.62
CA MET A 632 -1.94 7.56 38.87
C MET A 632 -3.08 7.26 37.89
N PRO A 633 -4.35 7.48 38.30
CA PRO A 633 -5.48 7.39 37.38
C PRO A 633 -5.49 8.57 36.41
N VAL A 634 -5.79 8.29 35.15
CA VAL A 634 -5.90 9.28 34.08
C VAL A 634 -7.26 9.10 33.41
N ARG A 635 -8.02 10.19 33.26
CA ARG A 635 -9.30 10.19 32.56
C ARG A 635 -9.32 11.34 31.55
N GLY A 636 -10.00 11.15 30.43
CA GLY A 636 -10.17 12.20 29.45
C GLY A 636 -11.15 11.84 28.33
N ASP A 637 -11.71 12.87 27.72
CA ASP A 637 -12.52 12.77 26.51
C ASP A 637 -11.61 12.93 25.28
N LEU A 638 -11.69 11.98 24.35
CA LEU A 638 -10.89 11.99 23.12
C LEU A 638 -11.42 12.95 22.06
N ASN A 639 -12.63 13.50 22.24
CA ASN A 639 -13.22 14.49 21.34
C ASN A 639 -12.77 15.92 21.62
N GLU A 640 -12.17 16.18 22.79
CA GLU A 640 -11.70 17.51 23.12
C GLU A 640 -10.47 17.86 22.25
N PRO A 641 -10.52 18.93 21.43
CA PRO A 641 -9.46 19.27 20.49
C PRO A 641 -8.12 19.61 21.16
N ASP A 642 -8.15 20.02 22.42
CA ASP A 642 -6.95 20.30 23.23
C ASP A 642 -6.42 19.09 24.02
N PHE A 643 -7.11 17.95 23.98
CA PHE A 643 -6.73 16.76 24.72
C PHE A 643 -5.38 16.21 24.23
N ARG A 644 -4.37 16.24 25.11
CA ARG A 644 -3.06 15.62 24.87
C ARG A 644 -2.69 14.72 26.04
N TYR A 645 -2.67 13.41 25.79
CA TYR A 645 -2.31 12.37 26.77
C TYR A 645 -1.10 12.74 27.64
N GLY A 646 0.00 13.15 27.00
CA GLY A 646 1.24 13.51 27.72
C GLY A 646 1.07 14.67 28.70
N ARG A 647 0.22 15.67 28.40
CA ARG A 647 -0.02 16.82 29.28
C ARG A 647 -0.82 16.41 30.52
N VAL A 648 -1.80 15.52 30.37
CA VAL A 648 -2.62 15.05 31.50
C VAL A 648 -1.77 14.23 32.46
N VAL A 649 -0.97 13.30 31.94
CA VAL A 649 -0.03 12.49 32.72
C VAL A 649 1.02 13.38 33.41
N LEU A 650 1.62 14.32 32.68
CA LEU A 650 2.61 15.24 33.22
C LEU A 650 2.01 16.13 34.32
N ASN A 651 0.81 16.70 34.12
CA ASN A 651 0.15 17.53 35.12
C ASN A 651 -0.17 16.75 36.39
N ALA A 652 -0.61 15.49 36.28
CA ALA A 652 -0.85 14.63 37.44
C ALA A 652 0.45 14.39 38.24
N LEU A 653 1.57 14.11 37.55
CA LEU A 653 2.87 13.93 38.17
C LEU A 653 3.41 15.22 38.80
N VAL A 654 3.33 16.34 38.09
CA VAL A 654 3.74 17.67 38.59
C VAL A 654 2.93 18.07 39.81
N ASN A 655 1.60 17.87 39.80
CA ASN A 655 0.74 18.17 40.93
C ASN A 655 1.07 17.29 42.15
N LEU A 656 1.37 16.01 41.93
CA LEU A 656 1.81 15.10 43.00
C LEU A 656 3.10 15.60 43.64
N ILE A 657 4.13 15.88 42.84
CA ILE A 657 5.43 16.38 43.32
C ILE A 657 5.27 17.74 44.00
N THR A 658 4.49 18.65 43.41
CA THR A 658 4.27 20.00 43.95
C THR A 658 3.58 19.93 45.31
N LYS A 659 2.50 19.14 45.44
CA LYS A 659 1.78 18.96 46.72
C LYS A 659 2.68 18.40 47.82
N VAL A 660 3.55 17.47 47.46
CA VAL A 660 4.55 16.87 48.38
C VAL A 660 5.61 17.91 48.78
N ALA A 661 6.06 18.75 47.85
CA ALA A 661 7.05 19.79 48.09
C ALA A 661 6.52 20.98 48.91
N THR A 662 5.28 21.42 48.66
CA THR A 662 4.69 22.60 49.33
C THR A 662 4.13 22.28 50.71
N SER A 663 3.85 21.01 51.01
CA SER A 663 3.30 20.59 52.31
C SER A 663 3.87 19.23 52.78
N PRO A 664 5.18 19.16 53.08
CA PRO A 664 5.86 17.91 53.42
C PRO A 664 5.30 17.25 54.70
N PHE A 665 4.94 18.04 55.71
CA PHE A 665 4.38 17.53 56.96
C PHE A 665 2.96 16.96 56.81
N SER A 666 2.12 17.57 55.96
CA SER A 666 0.79 17.01 55.64
C SER A 666 0.89 15.68 54.90
N ALA A 667 1.90 15.53 54.01
CA ALA A 667 2.17 14.27 53.33
C ALA A 667 2.63 13.16 54.31
N LEU A 668 3.44 13.51 55.32
CA LEU A 668 3.84 12.58 56.39
C LEU A 668 2.66 12.20 57.30
N GLY A 669 1.78 13.14 57.65
CA GLY A 669 0.60 12.87 58.50
C GLY A 669 -0.37 11.86 57.87
N GLY A 670 -0.59 11.95 56.55
CA GLY A 670 -1.44 11.02 55.79
C GLY A 670 -0.94 9.56 55.79
N LEU A 671 0.36 9.32 55.96
CA LEU A 671 0.96 7.98 56.01
C LEU A 671 0.69 7.23 57.32
N VAL A 672 0.51 7.96 58.41
CA VAL A 672 0.39 7.40 59.77
C VAL A 672 -1.03 7.45 60.32
N GLY A 673 -2.01 7.91 59.51
CA GLY A 673 -3.42 7.94 59.86
C GLY A 673 -3.82 9.09 60.79
N GLY A 674 -2.97 10.13 60.92
CA GLY A 674 -3.31 11.35 61.64
C GLY A 674 -4.23 12.24 60.80
N SER A 675 -5.15 12.95 61.45
CA SER A 675 -5.76 14.17 60.89
C SER A 675 -4.62 15.06 60.40
N GLY A 676 -4.81 15.77 59.28
CA GLY A 676 -3.81 16.67 58.68
C GLY A 676 -3.51 17.92 59.53
N GLU A 677 -3.42 17.74 60.85
CA GLU A 677 -2.94 18.71 61.83
C GLU A 677 -1.52 19.14 61.47
N ASP A 678 -1.22 20.39 61.82
CA ASP A 678 0.06 21.04 61.61
C ASP A 678 1.19 20.34 62.38
N LEU A 679 1.66 19.19 61.88
CA LEU A 679 2.84 18.46 62.40
C LEU A 679 4.14 19.27 62.28
N GLN A 680 4.08 20.45 61.66
CA GLN A 680 5.14 21.44 61.59
C GLN A 680 5.38 22.16 62.93
N PHE A 681 4.38 22.22 63.81
CA PHE A 681 4.48 22.88 65.11
C PHE A 681 4.12 21.92 66.23
N ILE A 682 4.97 21.91 67.26
CA ILE A 682 4.70 21.27 68.54
C ILE A 682 4.45 22.40 69.54
N GLU A 683 3.21 22.56 69.98
CA GLU A 683 2.84 23.64 70.88
C GLU A 683 3.13 23.28 72.35
N PHE A 684 3.61 24.26 73.10
CA PHE A 684 3.73 24.17 74.54
C PHE A 684 2.73 25.16 75.17
N MET A 685 2.17 24.80 76.32
CA MET A 685 1.42 25.76 77.10
C MET A 685 2.32 26.94 77.49
N ALA A 686 1.78 28.16 77.43
CA ALA A 686 2.54 29.37 77.77
C ALA A 686 3.17 29.26 79.17
N GLY A 687 4.48 29.48 79.25
CA GLY A 687 5.26 29.38 80.49
C GLY A 687 5.39 27.95 81.05
N SER A 688 5.21 26.91 80.25
CA SER A 688 5.36 25.50 80.62
C SER A 688 6.29 24.76 79.67
N GLU A 689 7.12 23.87 80.21
CA GLU A 689 7.92 22.92 79.43
C GLU A 689 7.21 21.56 79.25
N VAL A 690 6.02 21.41 79.83
CA VAL A 690 5.26 20.15 79.79
C VAL A 690 4.54 20.01 78.46
N LEU A 691 4.82 18.91 77.77
CA LEU A 691 4.19 18.54 76.51
C LEU A 691 2.86 17.83 76.76
N GLU A 692 1.76 18.39 76.26
CA GLU A 692 0.44 17.77 76.40
C GLU A 692 0.34 16.46 75.61
N SER A 693 -0.59 15.59 76.03
CA SER A 693 -0.78 14.27 75.40
C SER A 693 -1.11 14.33 73.90
N VAL A 694 -1.74 15.41 73.43
CA VAL A 694 -2.05 15.63 72.01
C VAL A 694 -0.75 15.90 71.22
N GLU A 695 0.12 16.74 71.76
CA GLU A 695 1.40 17.10 71.15
C GLU A 695 2.40 15.93 71.18
N GLN A 696 2.35 15.08 72.21
CA GLN A 696 3.15 13.84 72.25
C GLN A 696 2.79 12.89 71.10
N ARG A 697 1.50 12.75 70.77
CA ARG A 697 1.05 11.92 69.63
C ARG A 697 1.50 12.48 68.28
N LYS A 698 1.63 13.81 68.14
CA LYS A 698 2.20 14.43 66.93
C LYS A 698 3.67 14.03 66.77
N ILE A 699 4.46 14.10 67.85
CA ILE A 699 5.87 13.66 67.83
C ILE A 699 5.98 12.16 67.49
N GLU A 700 5.16 11.31 68.10
CA GLU A 700 5.11 9.87 67.78
C GLU A 700 4.78 9.62 66.30
N SER A 701 3.83 10.39 65.75
CA SER A 701 3.44 10.33 64.34
C SER A 701 4.60 10.72 63.41
N ILE A 702 5.32 11.80 63.71
CA ILE A 702 6.51 12.23 62.97
C ILE A 702 7.61 11.16 63.08
N ALA A 703 7.88 10.65 64.28
CA ALA A 703 8.89 9.60 64.50
C ALA A 703 8.58 8.34 63.68
N LYS A 704 7.31 7.89 63.68
CA LYS A 704 6.86 6.76 62.86
C LYS A 704 7.00 7.05 61.36
N ALA A 705 6.63 8.25 60.92
CA ALA A 705 6.76 8.64 59.52
C ALA A 705 8.24 8.71 59.05
N LEU A 706 9.14 9.21 59.89
CA LEU A 706 10.59 9.21 59.62
C LEU A 706 11.19 7.81 59.59
N GLN A 707 10.70 6.90 60.44
CA GLN A 707 11.08 5.50 60.34
C GLN A 707 10.61 4.89 59.00
N GLU A 708 9.41 5.25 58.51
CA GLU A 708 8.90 4.83 57.19
C GLU A 708 9.63 5.47 56.01
N ARG A 709 10.26 6.62 56.22
CA ARG A 709 10.94 7.44 55.21
C ARG A 709 12.37 7.80 55.65
N PRO A 710 13.31 6.84 55.66
CA PRO A 710 14.65 7.02 56.24
C PRO A 710 15.55 7.99 55.45
N ALA A 711 15.14 8.38 54.23
CA ALA A 711 15.84 9.39 53.44
C ALA A 711 15.62 10.83 53.95
N LEU A 712 14.64 11.03 54.82
CA LEU A 712 14.30 12.35 55.35
C LEU A 712 15.10 12.66 56.62
N ARG A 713 15.42 13.93 56.78
CA ARG A 713 15.97 14.50 58.01
C ARG A 713 15.10 15.67 58.41
N VAL A 714 14.81 15.76 59.70
CA VAL A 714 14.05 16.87 60.29
C VAL A 714 15.02 17.70 61.09
N ASP A 715 14.97 19.01 60.87
CA ASP A 715 15.61 19.99 61.73
C ASP A 715 14.58 20.50 62.74
N VAL A 716 15.01 20.64 63.99
CA VAL A 716 14.13 21.03 65.10
C VAL A 716 14.64 22.34 65.67
N ALA A 717 13.84 23.40 65.47
CA ALA A 717 14.12 24.72 66.02
C ALA A 717 13.15 25.02 67.17
N GLY A 718 13.70 25.31 68.35
CA GLY A 718 12.90 25.81 69.47
C GLY A 718 12.55 27.28 69.28
N ALA A 719 11.30 27.64 69.56
CA ALA A 719 10.83 29.03 69.61
C ALA A 719 10.05 29.25 70.92
N ALA A 720 10.10 30.48 71.44
CA ALA A 720 9.31 30.93 72.58
C ALA A 720 8.47 32.13 72.15
N ASP A 721 7.29 32.33 72.77
CA ASP A 721 6.43 33.50 72.57
C ASP A 721 6.65 34.46 73.75
N PRO A 722 7.48 35.52 73.57
CA PRO A 722 7.85 36.38 74.70
C PRO A 722 6.67 37.13 75.32
N ALA A 723 5.57 37.31 74.60
CA ALA A 723 4.39 37.99 75.13
C ALA A 723 3.58 37.05 76.02
N ARG A 724 3.22 35.88 75.47
CA ARG A 724 2.38 34.89 76.18
C ARG A 724 3.12 34.20 77.31
N ASP A 725 4.38 33.82 77.08
CA ASP A 725 5.21 33.14 78.09
C ASP A 725 5.50 34.07 79.27
N ARG A 726 5.76 35.36 79.02
CA ARG A 726 6.05 36.33 80.09
C ARG A 726 4.87 36.52 81.04
N GLU A 727 3.66 36.64 80.50
CA GLU A 727 2.45 36.82 81.31
C GLU A 727 2.17 35.57 82.15
N ALA A 728 2.25 34.39 81.55
CA ALA A 728 2.06 33.12 82.23
C ALA A 728 3.11 32.88 83.33
N LEU A 729 4.39 33.12 83.04
CA LEU A 729 5.49 32.99 84.02
C LEU A 729 5.38 34.03 85.15
N ALA A 730 4.88 35.24 84.85
CA ALA A 730 4.65 36.27 85.88
C ALA A 730 3.52 35.84 86.84
N LEU A 731 2.40 35.35 86.31
CA LEU A 731 1.29 34.79 87.10
C LEU A 731 1.75 33.61 87.95
N GLN A 732 2.52 32.67 87.39
CA GLN A 732 3.09 31.55 88.14
C GLN A 732 4.01 32.02 89.28
N LYS A 733 4.87 33.01 89.03
CA LYS A 733 5.71 33.62 90.08
C LYS A 733 4.88 34.27 91.19
N ILE A 734 3.81 34.98 90.85
CA ILE A 734 2.90 35.59 91.82
C ILE A 734 2.24 34.51 92.68
N VAL A 735 1.67 33.46 92.06
CA VAL A 735 1.04 32.34 92.77
C VAL A 735 2.03 31.64 93.69
N THR A 736 3.25 31.38 93.21
CA THR A 736 4.32 30.74 94.00
C THR A 736 4.71 31.61 95.19
N GLU A 737 4.85 32.94 95.01
CA GLU A 737 5.16 33.86 96.11
C GLU A 737 4.01 33.98 97.12
N VAL A 738 2.76 33.97 96.65
CA VAL A 738 1.57 33.93 97.53
C VAL A 738 1.54 32.63 98.34
N GLN A 739 1.72 31.47 97.71
CA GLN A 739 1.80 30.16 98.39
C GLN A 739 2.97 30.08 99.36
N ARG A 740 4.15 30.59 98.99
CA ARG A 740 5.32 30.66 99.88
C ARG A 740 5.05 31.50 101.12
N ARG A 741 4.41 32.67 100.96
CA ARG A 741 4.01 33.52 102.09
C ARG A 741 2.91 32.87 102.95
N PHE A 742 1.98 32.14 102.34
CA PHE A 742 0.94 31.39 103.07
C PHE A 742 1.49 30.19 103.85
N THR A 743 2.55 29.53 103.34
CA THR A 743 3.15 28.34 103.98
C THR A 743 4.25 28.70 105.00
N GLN A 744 4.95 29.83 104.83
CA GLN A 744 5.93 30.33 105.81
C GLN A 744 5.29 31.23 106.89
N GLY A 745 4.14 31.86 106.60
CA GLY A 745 3.33 32.59 107.57
C GLY A 745 2.31 31.67 108.23
N GLY A 746 2.74 30.86 109.20
CA GLY A 746 1.88 29.93 109.94
C GLY A 746 0.52 30.54 110.31
N THR A 747 -0.53 29.73 110.15
CA THR A 747 -1.97 29.98 110.39
C THR A 747 -2.28 30.95 111.53
N LYS A 748 -2.18 32.27 111.29
CA LYS A 748 -2.59 33.29 112.27
C LYS A 748 -3.57 34.33 111.75
N ASN A 749 -3.97 34.30 110.48
CA ASN A 749 -5.04 35.14 109.96
C ASN A 749 -5.98 34.34 109.04
N LEU A 750 -6.73 33.42 109.64
CA LEU A 750 -7.95 32.87 109.05
C LEU A 750 -9.13 33.72 109.52
N HIS A 751 -9.52 34.72 108.71
CA HIS A 751 -10.87 35.25 108.76
C HIS A 751 -11.53 35.09 107.40
N ALA A 752 -12.60 34.28 107.43
CA ALA A 752 -13.67 34.11 106.46
C ALA A 752 -13.27 33.79 105.00
N VAL A 753 -13.35 32.51 104.65
CA VAL A 753 -13.69 32.09 103.28
C VAL A 753 -15.23 32.06 103.18
N PRO A 754 -15.87 32.88 102.33
CA PRO A 754 -17.27 32.68 101.96
C PRO A 754 -17.37 31.49 100.99
N SER A 755 -18.45 30.71 101.12
CA SER A 755 -18.76 29.59 100.23
C SER A 755 -18.87 30.01 98.75
N PRO A 756 -18.53 29.13 97.79
CA PRO A 756 -18.71 29.41 96.37
C PRO A 756 -20.19 29.28 95.99
N SER A 757 -20.93 30.36 96.23
CA SER A 757 -22.22 30.61 95.59
C SER A 757 -22.40 32.12 95.47
N ARG A 758 -21.76 32.70 94.44
CA ARG A 758 -22.12 33.92 93.69
C ARG A 758 -20.93 34.45 92.89
N GLU A 759 -20.65 33.82 91.75
CA GLU A 759 -20.30 34.59 90.55
C GLU A 759 -21.51 35.47 90.22
N PHE A 760 -21.38 36.80 90.23
CA PHE A 760 -21.92 37.72 89.21
C PHE A 760 -21.95 39.22 89.56
N GLU A 761 -21.47 39.68 90.71
CA GLU A 761 -21.59 41.09 91.06
C GLU A 761 -20.32 41.58 91.75
N LEU A 762 -19.32 42.03 90.97
CA LEU A 762 -18.26 42.96 91.42
C LEU A 762 -17.33 43.46 90.28
N LEU A 763 -17.81 43.48 89.02
CA LEU A 763 -17.15 44.23 87.94
C LEU A 763 -17.98 45.40 87.41
N ASN A 764 -19.12 45.71 88.03
CA ASN A 764 -19.91 46.89 87.73
C ASN A 764 -19.86 47.89 88.87
N ARG A 765 -19.01 48.92 88.68
CA ARG A 765 -19.13 50.33 89.13
C ARG A 765 -17.84 50.89 89.71
N ILE A 766 -16.93 51.33 88.83
CA ILE A 766 -16.38 52.69 88.84
C ILE A 766 -16.31 53.17 87.37
N ASP A 767 -17.35 53.92 86.99
CA ASP A 767 -17.47 54.90 85.88
C ASP A 767 -16.44 56.06 86.07
N CYS A 768 -16.07 56.97 85.17
CA CYS A 768 -16.54 57.44 83.85
C CYS A 768 -15.50 58.46 83.31
N GLN A 769 -15.27 58.49 81.98
CA GLN A 769 -15.20 59.72 81.15
C GLN A 769 -15.13 59.32 79.64
N SER A 770 -16.17 59.68 78.87
CA SER A 770 -16.32 59.52 77.39
C SER A 770 -15.74 60.74 76.63
N PRO A 771 -15.88 60.96 75.27
CA PRO A 771 -16.52 60.21 74.13
C PRO A 771 -15.73 60.35 72.76
N PRO A 772 -16.29 60.29 71.50
CA PRO A 772 -17.47 59.64 70.88
C PRO A 772 -17.22 58.85 69.53
N GLY A 773 -18.27 58.15 69.05
CA GLY A 773 -18.57 57.86 67.62
C GLY A 773 -18.27 56.42 67.16
N THR A 774 -19.12 55.63 66.48
CA THR A 774 -20.36 55.86 65.71
C THR A 774 -21.10 54.50 65.54
N THR A 775 -22.43 54.53 65.68
CA THR A 775 -23.50 53.72 65.00
C THR A 775 -23.18 52.29 64.51
N GLY A 776 -23.98 51.25 64.74
CA GLY A 776 -25.32 51.14 65.26
C GLY A 776 -25.91 49.78 64.89
N VAL A 777 -26.26 49.00 65.93
CA VAL A 777 -27.42 48.11 66.06
C VAL A 777 -27.70 47.08 64.95
N ALA A 778 -27.38 45.83 65.27
CA ALA A 778 -28.24 44.69 64.96
C ALA A 778 -28.79 44.17 66.29
N ASP A 779 -30.11 43.98 66.42
CA ASP A 779 -30.61 42.96 67.33
C ASP A 779 -32.07 42.54 67.14
N ARG A 780 -32.26 41.22 67.31
CA ARG A 780 -33.40 40.48 67.87
C ARG A 780 -34.81 40.68 67.26
N GLY A 781 -35.61 39.67 67.00
CA GLY A 781 -35.58 38.26 67.41
C GLY A 781 -37.00 37.78 67.77
N HIS A 782 -37.34 36.58 67.28
CA HIS A 782 -38.44 35.68 67.72
C HIS A 782 -39.89 36.11 67.37
N TRP A 783 -40.84 35.25 66.95
CA TRP A 783 -41.16 33.87 67.38
C TRP A 783 -42.04 33.10 66.34
N ARG A 784 -41.85 31.76 66.33
CA ARG A 784 -42.83 30.65 66.19
C ARG A 784 -43.78 30.48 64.98
N ARG A 785 -43.54 29.33 64.33
CA ARG A 785 -44.43 28.16 64.07
C ARG A 785 -45.52 28.20 62.97
N ARG A 786 -45.35 27.17 62.13
CA ARG A 786 -46.31 26.23 61.50
C ARG A 786 -46.96 26.61 60.15
N PHE A 787 -46.56 25.82 59.15
CA PHE A 787 -47.32 25.17 58.06
C PHE A 787 -48.81 25.56 57.96
N ARG A 788 -49.37 25.85 56.78
CA ARG A 788 -49.53 24.92 55.64
C ARG A 788 -50.16 25.66 54.43
N ALA A 789 -50.03 25.03 53.26
CA ALA A 789 -50.79 25.19 52.00
C ALA A 789 -50.28 26.24 50.99
N GLY A 790 -49.85 25.71 49.82
CA GLY A 790 -49.52 26.46 48.60
C GLY A 790 -50.77 26.80 47.77
N PRO A 791 -50.77 26.73 46.43
CA PRO A 791 -49.67 26.52 45.47
C PRO A 791 -49.59 27.65 44.41
N GLY A 792 -48.57 27.62 43.54
CA GLY A 792 -48.69 28.28 42.23
C GLY A 792 -47.41 28.92 41.70
N GLY A 793 -46.74 28.18 40.81
CA GLY A 793 -46.56 28.61 39.42
C GLY A 793 -45.50 29.66 39.08
N PHE A 794 -44.64 29.26 38.13
CA PHE A 794 -43.80 30.07 37.22
C PHE A 794 -42.67 30.86 37.90
N GLY A 795 -41.40 30.72 37.52
CA GLY A 795 -40.80 30.47 36.21
C GLY A 795 -39.91 31.66 35.87
N THR A 796 -38.73 31.41 35.28
CA THR A 796 -37.72 32.39 34.77
C THR A 796 -36.89 33.08 35.86
N THR A 797 -35.57 33.29 35.79
CA THR A 797 -34.55 33.19 34.71
C THR A 797 -33.15 33.27 35.35
N GLU A 798 -32.16 32.68 34.68
CA GLU A 798 -30.74 33.13 34.55
C GLU A 798 -29.94 33.57 35.79
N ASN A 799 -28.93 32.78 36.16
CA ASN A 799 -27.57 32.87 35.59
C ASN A 799 -26.74 31.62 35.92
#